data_AF-A0A9P6DUZ2-F1
#
_entry.id   AF-A0A9P6DUZ2-F1
#
_cell.length_a   1.000
_cell.length_b   1.000
_cell.length_c   1.000
_cell.angle_alpha   90.00
_cell.angle_beta   90.00
_cell.angle_gamma   90.00
#
_symmetry.space_group_name_H-M   'P 1'
#
loop_
_entity.id
_entity.type
_entity.pdbx_description
1 polymer ?
#
loop_
_entity_poly.entity_id
_entity_poly.type
_entity_poly.pdbx_seq_one_letter_code
_entity_poly.pdbx_strand_id
1 'polypeptide(L)'
;MLTTPGASSSTSSSTQIASSPPPIRARRSRRSSPTASARSSIGTTLRSLSERSPTPPLPKHGTTRSPPGSRPASRPAPLKKNHVAPSSPSKSPRGVWKNGSDPINTRDELLMMLLTSQAVLDSREFEILSAEEVDELKKEHALLQKRISTLSKRITVESKIRDATSSLSKLSDPPDKRGSAKPAVTDQFETAQGKVDAAQRELLKASERAADVHRRLLEHRAAVLSFTVRNVDQPPLAEGTDGSDNGTSATTISGDLSPVSTAATSISMSSRTKFEGPHFYAGHSDAIIPGPSRPPPTWKEFSALQEKLVAANEAAVSAKRKAAEYLREVSVLNLEKSGIETQASLDVQMSEETAASLESELTRMKELERQLQETLRKKDAELDNSRGMVSSAELEARDSEIRQLKARWEGEVASLNAQLSDAQSSKNVSEELEAGRASLLELSRSLNATVPTGTTTLPILADVLATHVSLMRDKLEANEKSAVAWEVEKKQLEAEITRGLEARERILKEIDDARHDGEELRSKNQTLEIQLRERPPVTIIPSNLSPDDIRAEHERLLTLLLRLWGSLPSAEARAKVGIKSNPNPKSPKSARPVPPRTSSLSDMDVRALKSLYDTPTPSYPATSVAEEFTVDAFIERVQALLSDDRALVERLIRFAQSHDLLKSNAERAQRLAQESSVGLETYQKQVRTLEERNSALSIRQAALLDDIHQLEEGLELSMQQKQELEVQAAEQAQTLEELQDANNHLSARALTLAAEAAEAASTPSAMKAELEAKIRTLQDSLDEARDELDRIRSAESAQRIQLLDELNSMQTENGALRNQLRVEQRKNVK
;
A
#
# COMPACT_ATOMS: atom_id res chain seq x y z
N MET A 1 -55.39 68.50 -26.89
CA MET A 1 -55.53 69.36 -25.68
C MET A 1 -54.16 69.87 -25.28
N LEU A 2 -54.07 70.71 -24.25
CA LEU A 2 -52.84 71.36 -23.75
C LEU A 2 -51.90 70.32 -23.06
N THR A 3 -50.61 70.56 -22.76
CA THR A 3 -49.80 71.80 -22.72
C THR A 3 -48.30 71.51 -23.01
N THR A 4 -47.46 72.57 -23.03
CA THR A 4 -46.01 72.68 -23.30
C THR A 4 -45.14 72.65 -22.00
N PRO A 5 -43.81 72.97 -21.98
CA PRO A 5 -42.66 72.39 -22.71
C PRO A 5 -41.34 72.22 -21.89
N GLY A 6 -40.28 71.66 -22.51
CA GLY A 6 -38.87 72.14 -22.38
C GLY A 6 -38.05 71.79 -21.12
N ALA A 7 -36.71 71.91 -21.10
CA ALA A 7 -35.76 72.27 -22.16
C ALA A 7 -34.31 71.73 -21.90
N SER A 8 -33.38 72.04 -22.81
CA SER A 8 -31.93 71.73 -22.80
C SER A 8 -31.13 72.56 -21.75
N SER A 9 -29.80 72.51 -21.58
CA SER A 9 -28.67 72.18 -22.50
C SER A 9 -27.34 71.88 -21.78
N SER A 10 -26.33 71.43 -22.54
CA SER A 10 -24.94 71.19 -22.13
C SER A 10 -24.03 72.44 -22.21
N THR A 11 -22.99 72.51 -21.37
CA THR A 11 -21.79 73.33 -21.64
C THR A 11 -20.52 72.74 -21.01
N SER A 12 -19.40 72.92 -21.73
CA SER A 12 -18.03 72.56 -21.33
C SER A 12 -17.15 73.81 -21.26
N SER A 13 -16.10 73.83 -20.44
CA SER A 13 -14.86 74.60 -20.71
C SER A 13 -13.72 74.28 -19.73
N SER A 14 -12.49 74.51 -20.19
CA SER A 14 -11.24 74.27 -19.46
C SER A 14 -10.75 75.51 -18.68
N THR A 15 -9.96 75.28 -17.63
CA THR A 15 -9.00 76.27 -17.12
C THR A 15 -7.67 75.57 -16.81
N GLN A 16 -6.59 76.01 -17.46
CA GLN A 16 -5.21 75.73 -17.04
C GLN A 16 -4.76 76.80 -16.03
N ILE A 17 -3.77 76.50 -15.17
CA ILE A 17 -2.64 77.42 -14.86
C ILE A 17 -1.56 76.68 -14.02
N ALA A 18 -0.32 77.16 -14.14
CA ALA A 18 0.92 76.51 -13.70
C ALA A 18 1.17 76.49 -12.19
N SER A 19 2.08 75.62 -11.71
CA SER A 19 3.38 76.01 -11.10
C SER A 19 4.14 74.81 -10.49
N SER A 20 5.45 74.98 -10.25
CA SER A 20 6.40 73.93 -9.81
C SER A 20 6.43 73.69 -8.29
N PRO A 21 6.97 72.55 -7.81
CA PRO A 21 6.88 72.10 -6.41
C PRO A 21 7.91 72.76 -5.48
N PRO A 22 7.72 72.63 -4.15
CA PRO A 22 8.78 72.08 -3.29
C PRO A 22 8.19 71.06 -2.24
N PRO A 23 8.80 70.71 -1.08
CA PRO A 23 9.37 69.37 -0.97
C PRO A 23 9.10 68.59 0.35
N ILE A 24 9.73 67.42 0.44
CA ILE A 24 9.88 66.55 1.62
C ILE A 24 10.34 67.33 2.88
N ARG A 25 9.72 67.11 4.07
CA ARG A 25 10.32 66.35 5.23
C ARG A 25 9.47 66.36 6.54
N ALA A 26 9.50 65.21 7.22
CA ALA A 26 8.81 64.81 8.45
C ALA A 26 8.99 65.65 9.75
N ARG A 27 8.01 65.54 10.67
CA ARG A 27 8.11 65.30 12.15
C ARG A 27 6.70 65.42 12.80
N ARG A 28 6.18 64.57 13.72
CA ARG A 28 6.68 63.81 14.90
C ARG A 28 6.39 64.51 16.25
N SER A 29 5.30 64.10 16.93
CA SER A 29 5.00 64.32 18.36
C SER A 29 3.72 63.53 18.76
N ARG A 30 3.50 63.07 20.01
CA ARG A 30 4.33 63.02 21.24
C ARG A 30 3.69 62.09 22.30
N ARG A 31 4.53 61.42 23.11
CA ARG A 31 4.24 60.89 24.48
C ARG A 31 3.17 59.76 24.61
N SER A 32 3.16 58.91 25.65
CA SER A 32 4.09 58.75 26.81
C SER A 32 4.16 57.30 27.34
N SER A 33 5.27 57.01 28.04
CA SER A 33 5.67 55.80 28.79
C SER A 33 4.93 55.65 30.16
N PRO A 34 5.27 54.72 31.10
CA PRO A 34 6.36 53.70 31.12
C PRO A 34 6.02 52.29 31.73
N THR A 35 7.08 51.48 31.93
CA THR A 35 7.22 50.22 32.74
C THR A 35 6.78 48.91 32.06
N ALA A 36 7.39 47.74 32.29
CA ALA A 36 8.71 47.29 32.80
C ALA A 36 8.71 45.72 32.73
N SER A 37 9.79 44.93 32.58
CA SER A 37 11.22 45.15 32.29
C SER A 37 11.88 43.79 31.90
N ALA A 38 12.98 43.80 31.12
CA ALA A 38 14.04 42.76 31.07
C ALA A 38 13.65 41.31 30.63
N ARG A 39 14.53 40.40 30.13
CA ARG A 39 15.95 40.28 29.70
C ARG A 39 16.06 38.89 28.98
N SER A 40 17.09 38.40 28.28
CA SER A 40 18.25 38.90 27.47
C SER A 40 19.17 37.69 27.14
N SER A 41 19.97 37.57 26.07
CA SER A 41 20.16 38.29 24.79
C SER A 41 21.45 37.76 24.10
N ILE A 42 21.61 37.89 22.77
CA ILE A 42 22.88 37.79 22.01
C ILE A 42 23.51 36.37 21.92
N GLY A 43 24.10 35.92 20.81
CA GLY A 43 24.04 36.45 19.44
C GLY A 43 25.20 36.06 18.50
N THR A 44 24.92 36.13 17.20
CA THR A 44 25.77 36.70 16.14
C THR A 44 27.13 36.05 15.79
N THR A 45 27.24 35.52 14.57
CA THR A 45 28.26 35.99 13.59
C THR A 45 27.89 35.59 12.15
N LEU A 46 28.44 36.32 11.17
CA LEU A 46 28.27 36.11 9.72
C LEU A 46 29.64 36.02 9.05
N ARG A 47 29.79 35.21 8.00
CA ARG A 47 30.74 35.50 6.91
C ARG A 47 30.31 34.84 5.59
N SER A 48 30.99 35.22 4.52
CA SER A 48 30.62 34.98 3.11
C SER A 48 31.88 34.82 2.25
N LEU A 49 31.67 34.51 0.96
CA LEU A 49 32.59 34.51 -0.19
C LEU A 49 33.35 33.20 -0.53
N SER A 50 32.90 32.60 -1.64
CA SER A 50 33.66 32.41 -2.90
C SER A 50 34.81 31.38 -3.08
N GLU A 51 34.80 30.84 -4.31
CA GLU A 51 35.92 30.55 -5.22
C GLU A 51 36.71 29.21 -5.24
N ARG A 52 36.47 28.49 -6.37
CA ARG A 52 37.39 27.87 -7.34
C ARG A 52 38.18 26.57 -7.01
N SER A 53 38.30 25.78 -8.09
CA SER A 53 38.99 24.50 -8.32
C SER A 53 40.55 24.66 -8.38
N PRO A 54 41.42 23.62 -8.62
CA PRO A 54 41.22 22.47 -9.55
C PRO A 54 41.80 21.07 -9.18
N THR A 55 41.49 20.11 -10.06
CA THR A 55 42.09 18.78 -10.35
C THR A 55 43.55 18.88 -10.88
N PRO A 56 44.38 17.83 -11.19
CA PRO A 56 44.04 16.48 -11.76
C PRO A 56 45.07 15.33 -11.36
N PRO A 57 45.44 14.29 -12.16
CA PRO A 57 44.75 13.49 -13.21
C PRO A 57 44.78 11.93 -13.00
N LEU A 58 44.05 11.23 -13.89
CA LEU A 58 44.12 9.81 -14.34
C LEU A 58 45.52 9.40 -14.92
N PRO A 59 45.89 8.12 -15.32
CA PRO A 59 45.09 7.28 -16.28
C PRO A 59 45.40 5.75 -16.54
N LYS A 60 44.66 5.13 -17.51
CA LYS A 60 44.95 3.89 -18.33
C LYS A 60 44.82 2.49 -17.64
N HIS A 61 44.55 1.35 -18.31
CA HIS A 61 43.89 0.94 -19.58
C HIS A 61 43.72 -0.62 -19.61
N GLY A 62 42.92 -1.19 -20.54
CA GLY A 62 42.87 -2.64 -20.87
C GLY A 62 41.65 -3.38 -20.27
N THR A 63 40.59 -3.85 -20.95
CA THR A 63 40.30 -4.32 -22.33
C THR A 63 40.34 -5.86 -22.50
N THR A 64 39.29 -6.40 -23.15
CA THR A 64 39.03 -7.81 -23.60
C THR A 64 38.40 -8.83 -22.63
N ARG A 65 37.72 -9.93 -23.05
CA ARG A 65 36.67 -10.13 -24.12
C ARG A 65 36.02 -11.55 -24.06
N SER A 66 34.82 -11.66 -23.47
CA SER A 66 33.74 -12.63 -23.85
C SER A 66 33.98 -14.17 -23.55
N PRO A 67 33.11 -15.16 -23.96
CA PRO A 67 32.61 -16.23 -23.04
C PRO A 67 32.65 -17.66 -23.71
N PRO A 68 31.62 -18.57 -23.69
CA PRO A 68 30.65 -19.06 -22.68
C PRO A 68 30.75 -20.62 -22.44
N GLY A 69 29.86 -21.27 -21.64
CA GLY A 69 29.89 -22.76 -21.50
C GLY A 69 28.77 -23.50 -20.72
N SER A 70 27.67 -23.85 -21.41
CA SER A 70 26.71 -24.98 -21.27
C SER A 70 26.51 -25.87 -19.99
N ARG A 71 25.21 -26.15 -19.74
CA ARG A 71 24.51 -27.23 -18.96
C ARG A 71 24.92 -28.68 -19.42
N PRO A 72 24.63 -29.82 -18.71
CA PRO A 72 23.28 -30.33 -18.31
C PRO A 72 23.18 -31.16 -17.00
N ALA A 73 22.10 -31.95 -16.81
CA ALA A 73 21.70 -32.61 -15.54
C ALA A 73 21.02 -33.99 -15.73
N SER A 74 20.98 -34.83 -14.67
CA SER A 74 20.18 -36.08 -14.61
C SER A 74 19.95 -36.64 -13.18
N ARG A 75 18.89 -37.46 -13.01
CA ARG A 75 18.49 -38.31 -11.84
C ARG A 75 18.56 -39.81 -12.27
N PRO A 76 18.22 -40.89 -11.49
CA PRO A 76 17.60 -41.00 -10.15
C PRO A 76 18.27 -42.04 -9.18
N ALA A 77 17.52 -42.53 -8.16
CA ALA A 77 17.95 -43.42 -7.05
C ALA A 77 17.65 -44.94 -7.32
N PRO A 78 17.79 -45.96 -6.40
CA PRO A 78 17.12 -46.02 -5.07
C PRO A 78 17.70 -46.92 -3.90
N LEU A 79 17.08 -46.80 -2.71
CA LEU A 79 16.74 -47.86 -1.70
C LEU A 79 17.82 -48.66 -0.89
N LYS A 80 18.01 -48.35 0.42
CA LYS A 80 17.46 -49.12 1.59
C LYS A 80 17.94 -48.65 3.01
N LYS A 81 17.10 -49.01 3.99
CA LYS A 81 17.18 -49.05 5.48
C LYS A 81 18.56 -49.38 6.12
N ASN A 82 18.90 -49.05 7.38
CA ASN A 82 18.12 -48.57 8.55
C ASN A 82 19.00 -47.93 9.68
N HIS A 83 18.35 -47.25 10.64
CA HIS A 83 18.71 -47.02 12.07
C HIS A 83 19.73 -45.95 12.56
N VAL A 84 19.26 -45.25 13.61
CA VAL A 84 19.97 -44.49 14.69
C VAL A 84 20.58 -43.12 14.32
N ALA A 85 20.61 -42.23 15.32
CA ALA A 85 20.68 -40.77 15.18
C ALA A 85 22.13 -40.21 15.13
N PRO A 86 22.36 -39.13 14.36
CA PRO A 86 23.62 -38.38 14.37
C PRO A 86 23.54 -37.09 15.21
N SER A 87 24.58 -36.81 15.97
CA SER A 87 24.86 -35.49 16.55
C SER A 87 25.96 -34.78 15.76
N SER A 88 25.63 -33.60 15.21
CA SER A 88 26.57 -32.66 14.54
C SER A 88 27.24 -33.15 13.24
N PRO A 89 27.84 -32.25 12.42
CA PRO A 89 27.49 -30.85 12.15
C PRO A 89 27.19 -30.62 10.64
N SER A 90 26.12 -29.88 10.32
CA SER A 90 25.81 -29.55 8.92
C SER A 90 26.52 -28.27 8.46
N LYS A 91 27.22 -28.34 7.32
CA LYS A 91 27.93 -27.20 6.71
C LYS A 91 26.93 -26.28 6.00
N SER A 92 26.85 -25.02 6.41
CA SER A 92 26.42 -23.94 5.51
C SER A 92 27.59 -23.49 4.62
N PRO A 93 27.34 -23.03 3.38
CA PRO A 93 28.40 -22.46 2.55
C PRO A 93 28.83 -21.12 3.16
N ARG A 94 30.12 -20.99 3.52
CA ARG A 94 30.71 -19.68 3.77
C ARG A 94 30.71 -18.92 2.44
N GLY A 95 29.83 -17.93 2.31
CA GLY A 95 30.10 -16.81 1.42
C GLY A 95 31.47 -16.24 1.81
N VAL A 96 32.38 -16.13 0.85
CA VAL A 96 33.70 -15.56 1.10
C VAL A 96 33.51 -14.05 1.20
N TRP A 97 33.30 -13.56 2.43
CA TRP A 97 33.54 -12.17 2.77
C TRP A 97 35.04 -11.95 2.62
N LYS A 98 35.43 -11.63 1.38
CA LYS A 98 36.79 -11.30 1.00
C LYS A 98 37.04 -9.93 1.60
N ASN A 99 37.72 -9.88 2.75
CA ASN A 99 38.06 -8.63 3.41
C ASN A 99 38.84 -7.75 2.43
N GLY A 100 38.15 -6.80 1.81
CA GLY A 100 38.76 -5.70 1.09
C GLY A 100 39.40 -4.79 2.13
N SER A 101 40.67 -5.04 2.43
CA SER A 101 41.52 -4.10 3.16
C SER A 101 41.95 -2.97 2.22
N ASP A 102 40.98 -2.34 1.56
CA ASP A 102 41.12 -0.96 1.16
C ASP A 102 41.21 -0.16 2.47
N PRO A 103 42.10 0.84 2.57
CA PRO A 103 42.17 1.67 3.76
C PRO A 103 40.86 2.46 3.86
N ILE A 104 39.97 2.03 4.76
CA ILE A 104 38.78 2.79 5.11
C ILE A 104 39.27 4.19 5.48
N ASN A 105 38.81 5.18 4.73
CA ASN A 105 39.13 6.58 4.93
C ASN A 105 38.91 6.89 6.41
N THR A 106 39.95 7.24 7.16
CA THR A 106 39.88 7.28 8.63
C THR A 106 38.85 8.30 9.14
N ARG A 107 38.51 9.30 8.31
CA ARG A 107 37.38 10.20 8.49
C ARG A 107 36.03 9.47 8.54
N ASP A 108 35.84 8.49 7.66
CA ASP A 108 34.60 7.73 7.52
C ASP A 108 34.53 6.61 8.57
N GLU A 109 35.67 6.06 9.01
CA GLU A 109 35.74 5.21 10.21
C GLU A 109 35.36 5.98 11.48
N LEU A 110 35.93 7.18 11.69
CA LEU A 110 35.56 8.06 12.80
C LEU A 110 34.09 8.52 12.72
N LEU A 111 33.56 8.76 11.52
CA LEU A 111 32.15 9.08 11.30
C LEU A 111 31.24 7.88 11.62
N MET A 112 31.60 6.67 11.19
CA MET A 112 30.87 5.44 11.53
C MET A 112 30.92 5.13 13.02
N MET A 113 32.07 5.36 13.68
CA MET A 113 32.19 5.25 15.13
C MET A 113 31.32 6.29 15.86
N LEU A 114 31.28 7.54 15.38
CA LEU A 114 30.41 8.59 15.93
C LEU A 114 28.92 8.27 15.73
N LEU A 115 28.53 7.82 14.54
CA LEU A 115 27.15 7.39 14.24
C LEU A 115 26.75 6.16 15.04
N THR A 116 27.67 5.21 15.25
CA THR A 116 27.44 4.03 16.10
C THR A 116 27.30 4.44 17.56
N SER A 117 28.15 5.34 18.06
CA SER A 117 28.04 5.90 19.42
C SER A 117 26.72 6.64 19.62
N GLN A 118 26.30 7.46 18.66
CA GLN A 118 24.99 8.14 18.69
C GLN A 118 23.84 7.12 18.66
N ALA A 119 23.86 6.14 17.77
CA ALA A 119 22.84 5.09 17.72
C ALA A 119 22.82 4.23 19.00
N VAL A 120 23.96 4.01 19.65
CA VAL A 120 24.07 3.37 20.98
C VAL A 120 23.49 4.27 22.08
N LEU A 121 23.60 5.59 21.99
CA LEU A 121 22.94 6.52 22.92
C LEU A 121 21.42 6.58 22.69
N ASP A 122 20.97 6.74 21.44
CA ASP A 122 19.55 6.83 21.07
C ASP A 122 18.79 5.54 21.45
N SER A 123 19.42 4.38 21.23
CA SER A 123 18.87 3.07 21.63
C SER A 123 18.89 2.78 23.14
N ARG A 124 19.35 3.72 23.99
CA ARG A 124 19.31 3.58 25.44
C ARG A 124 17.88 3.63 26.01
N GLU A 125 16.95 4.27 25.31
CA GLU A 125 15.57 4.45 25.75
C GLU A 125 14.65 3.29 25.33
N PHE A 126 15.14 2.34 24.54
CA PHE A 126 14.37 1.18 24.06
C PHE A 126 14.43 0.01 25.04
N GLU A 127 13.27 -0.60 25.28
CA GLU A 127 13.11 -1.72 26.23
C GLU A 127 13.50 -3.07 25.62
N ILE A 128 14.28 -3.86 26.37
CA ILE A 128 14.60 -5.24 26.00
C ILE A 128 13.42 -6.14 26.40
N LEU A 129 12.41 -6.16 25.53
CA LEU A 129 11.26 -7.07 25.61
C LEU A 129 11.68 -8.54 25.83
N SER A 130 10.85 -9.31 26.54
CA SER A 130 11.12 -10.74 26.81
C SER A 130 11.00 -11.60 25.56
N ALA A 131 11.57 -12.80 25.59
CA ALA A 131 11.52 -13.76 24.48
C ALA A 131 10.08 -14.16 24.11
N GLU A 132 9.16 -14.23 25.08
CA GLU A 132 7.76 -14.58 24.86
C GLU A 132 7.02 -13.45 24.14
N GLU A 133 7.12 -12.21 24.66
CA GLU A 133 6.54 -11.00 24.03
C GLU A 133 7.08 -10.77 22.62
N VAL A 134 8.37 -10.97 22.40
CA VAL A 134 9.01 -10.85 21.09
C VAL A 134 8.47 -11.89 20.11
N ASP A 135 8.21 -13.12 20.56
CA ASP A 135 7.58 -14.14 19.73
C ASP A 135 6.07 -13.90 19.53
N GLU A 136 5.36 -13.28 20.48
CA GLU A 136 3.99 -12.80 20.28
C GLU A 136 3.92 -11.67 19.27
N LEU A 137 4.80 -10.66 19.35
CA LEU A 137 4.88 -9.58 18.36
C LEU A 137 5.27 -10.11 16.97
N LYS A 138 6.15 -11.13 16.86
CA LYS A 138 6.39 -11.82 15.58
C LYS A 138 5.14 -12.50 15.04
N LYS A 139 4.37 -13.20 15.89
CA LYS A 139 3.10 -13.86 15.50
C LYS A 139 2.07 -12.82 15.06
N GLU A 140 1.91 -11.72 15.82
CA GLU A 140 1.01 -10.62 15.48
C GLU A 140 1.43 -9.95 14.16
N HIS A 141 2.70 -9.62 13.97
CA HIS A 141 3.19 -9.04 12.72
C HIS A 141 2.91 -9.98 11.52
N ALA A 142 3.16 -11.29 11.68
CA ALA A 142 2.87 -12.28 10.63
C ALA A 142 1.37 -12.43 10.34
N LEU A 143 0.49 -12.26 11.33
CA LEU A 143 -0.97 -12.25 11.16
C LEU A 143 -1.46 -10.95 10.52
N LEU A 144 -0.91 -9.80 10.91
CA LEU A 144 -1.22 -8.50 10.32
C LEU A 144 -0.75 -8.42 8.87
N GLN A 145 0.45 -8.89 8.54
CA GLN A 145 0.93 -8.98 7.15
C GLN A 145 0.05 -9.89 6.29
N LYS A 146 -0.42 -11.03 6.84
CA LYS A 146 -1.44 -11.87 6.19
C LYS A 146 -2.74 -11.07 5.95
N ARG A 147 -3.24 -10.35 6.97
CA ARG A 147 -4.46 -9.52 6.86
C ARG A 147 -4.30 -8.41 5.82
N ILE A 148 -3.20 -7.67 5.83
CA ILE A 148 -2.82 -6.66 4.81
C ILE A 148 -2.83 -7.27 3.42
N SER A 149 -2.21 -8.45 3.23
CA SER A 149 -2.20 -9.12 1.93
C SER A 149 -3.60 -9.54 1.45
N THR A 150 -4.50 -9.92 2.37
CA THR A 150 -5.90 -10.23 2.03
C THR A 150 -6.76 -9.00 1.79
N LEU A 151 -6.55 -7.91 2.53
CA LEU A 151 -7.28 -6.65 2.36
C LEU A 151 -6.84 -5.94 1.07
N SER A 152 -5.55 -5.94 0.75
CA SER A 152 -5.02 -5.48 -0.54
C SER A 152 -5.66 -6.25 -1.71
N LYS A 153 -5.69 -7.59 -1.65
CA LYS A 153 -6.38 -8.42 -2.65
C LYS A 153 -7.89 -8.09 -2.72
N ARG A 154 -8.56 -7.93 -1.57
CA ARG A 154 -9.97 -7.54 -1.49
C ARG A 154 -10.21 -6.18 -2.17
N ILE A 155 -9.41 -5.16 -1.89
CA ILE A 155 -9.51 -3.84 -2.55
C ILE A 155 -9.34 -3.95 -4.06
N THR A 156 -8.40 -4.75 -4.56
CA THR A 156 -8.26 -4.94 -6.03
C THR A 156 -9.46 -5.66 -6.68
N VAL A 157 -10.23 -6.44 -5.92
CA VAL A 157 -11.47 -7.09 -6.42
C VAL A 157 -12.66 -6.14 -6.29
N GLU A 158 -12.86 -5.52 -5.12
CA GLU A 158 -13.97 -4.58 -4.88
C GLU A 158 -13.82 -3.32 -5.77
N SER A 159 -12.59 -2.85 -6.05
CA SER A 159 -12.36 -1.78 -7.04
C SER A 159 -12.77 -2.22 -8.43
N LYS A 160 -12.36 -3.40 -8.91
CA LYS A 160 -12.80 -3.92 -10.22
C LYS A 160 -14.32 -4.07 -10.31
N ILE A 161 -14.98 -4.39 -9.20
CA ILE A 161 -16.45 -4.42 -9.11
C ILE A 161 -17.03 -3.00 -9.20
N ARG A 162 -16.47 -2.02 -8.47
CA ARG A 162 -16.83 -0.59 -8.57
C ARG A 162 -16.62 -0.03 -9.98
N ASP A 163 -15.52 -0.40 -10.62
CA ASP A 163 -15.15 0.05 -11.96
C ASP A 163 -16.10 -0.57 -13.02
N ALA A 164 -16.45 -1.85 -12.86
CA ALA A 164 -17.46 -2.52 -13.67
C ALA A 164 -18.88 -1.97 -13.45
N THR A 165 -19.28 -1.63 -12.21
CA THR A 165 -20.59 -0.98 -11.95
C THR A 165 -20.61 0.47 -12.41
N SER A 166 -19.47 1.18 -12.40
CA SER A 166 -19.32 2.50 -13.05
C SER A 166 -19.42 2.41 -14.57
N SER A 167 -18.89 1.36 -15.19
CA SER A 167 -19.12 1.08 -16.61
C SER A 167 -20.58 0.74 -16.89
N LEU A 168 -21.23 -0.04 -16.01
CA LEU A 168 -22.64 -0.43 -16.14
C LEU A 168 -23.59 0.78 -16.00
N SER A 169 -23.31 1.72 -15.08
CA SER A 169 -24.12 2.94 -14.93
C SER A 169 -24.01 3.82 -16.18
N LYS A 170 -22.80 4.08 -16.66
CA LYS A 170 -22.55 4.84 -17.91
C LYS A 170 -23.17 4.18 -19.16
N LEU A 171 -23.20 2.85 -19.21
CA LEU A 171 -23.87 2.08 -20.27
C LEU A 171 -25.40 2.03 -20.11
N SER A 172 -25.93 2.40 -18.93
CA SER A 172 -27.37 2.48 -18.62
C SER A 172 -27.97 3.88 -18.87
N ASP A 173 -27.25 4.76 -19.58
CA ASP A 173 -27.70 6.09 -20.00
C ASP A 173 -28.17 6.26 -21.48
N PRO A 174 -28.67 5.25 -22.23
CA PRO A 174 -29.35 5.51 -23.50
C PRO A 174 -30.72 6.18 -23.26
N PRO A 175 -31.20 7.05 -24.18
CA PRO A 175 -32.31 7.98 -23.88
C PRO A 175 -33.71 7.35 -23.73
N ASP A 176 -34.01 6.25 -24.44
CA ASP A 176 -35.41 5.96 -24.83
C ASP A 176 -36.22 4.97 -23.96
N LYS A 177 -35.69 4.40 -22.86
CA LYS A 177 -36.41 3.32 -22.13
C LYS A 177 -36.42 3.46 -20.59
N ARG A 178 -37.51 4.03 -20.09
CA ARG A 178 -38.13 3.88 -18.74
C ARG A 178 -37.16 3.89 -17.54
N GLY A 179 -37.09 5.05 -16.87
CA GLY A 179 -36.24 5.31 -15.70
C GLY A 179 -36.59 4.59 -14.39
N SER A 180 -36.91 3.29 -14.41
CA SER A 180 -37.03 2.46 -13.20
C SER A 180 -35.74 1.71 -12.85
N ALA A 181 -34.83 1.49 -13.82
CA ALA A 181 -33.57 0.77 -13.61
C ALA A 181 -32.45 1.65 -13.04
N LYS A 182 -32.49 2.98 -13.24
CA LYS A 182 -31.42 3.90 -12.84
C LYS A 182 -31.08 3.88 -11.34
N PRO A 183 -32.03 4.03 -10.39
CA PRO A 183 -31.70 3.99 -8.96
C PRO A 183 -31.06 2.66 -8.56
N ALA A 184 -31.61 1.54 -9.04
CA ALA A 184 -31.07 0.22 -8.72
C ALA A 184 -29.61 0.00 -9.17
N VAL A 185 -29.10 0.75 -10.17
CA VAL A 185 -27.70 0.69 -10.61
C VAL A 185 -26.82 1.70 -9.85
N THR A 186 -27.34 2.88 -9.50
CA THR A 186 -26.60 3.83 -8.63
C THR A 186 -26.42 3.27 -7.22
N ASP A 187 -27.46 2.66 -6.64
CA ASP A 187 -27.41 2.03 -5.32
C ASP A 187 -26.36 0.91 -5.26
N GLN A 188 -26.19 0.16 -6.38
CA GLN A 188 -25.16 -0.87 -6.51
C GLN A 188 -23.75 -0.28 -6.66
N PHE A 189 -23.59 0.86 -7.33
CA PHE A 189 -22.32 1.57 -7.42
C PHE A 189 -21.91 2.15 -6.05
N GLU A 190 -22.82 2.84 -5.35
CA GLU A 190 -22.58 3.33 -3.98
C GLU A 190 -22.27 2.20 -3.00
N THR A 191 -23.00 1.08 -3.09
CA THR A 191 -22.74 -0.13 -2.29
C THR A 191 -21.36 -0.74 -2.60
N ALA A 192 -20.88 -0.67 -3.85
CA ALA A 192 -19.54 -1.12 -4.22
C ALA A 192 -18.46 -0.16 -3.71
N GLN A 193 -18.67 1.15 -3.85
CA GLN A 193 -17.75 2.17 -3.35
C GLN A 193 -17.62 2.12 -1.81
N GLY A 194 -18.73 2.07 -1.07
CA GLY A 194 -18.70 1.93 0.39
C GLY A 194 -17.97 0.68 0.89
N LYS A 195 -17.95 -0.42 0.11
CA LYS A 195 -17.14 -1.62 0.39
C LYS A 195 -15.65 -1.41 0.12
N VAL A 196 -15.29 -0.71 -0.96
CA VAL A 196 -13.90 -0.30 -1.23
C VAL A 196 -13.41 0.59 -0.09
N ASP A 197 -14.15 1.62 0.28
CA ASP A 197 -13.78 2.57 1.33
C ASP A 197 -13.68 1.91 2.71
N ALA A 198 -14.54 0.92 2.99
CA ALA A 198 -14.44 0.11 4.21
C ALA A 198 -13.18 -0.78 4.22
N ALA A 199 -12.89 -1.46 3.09
CA ALA A 199 -11.70 -2.29 2.96
C ALA A 199 -10.40 -1.47 3.02
N GLN A 200 -10.39 -0.25 2.47
CA GLN A 200 -9.28 0.71 2.60
C GLN A 200 -9.08 1.17 4.06
N ARG A 201 -10.16 1.54 4.77
CA ARG A 201 -10.08 1.91 6.20
C ARG A 201 -9.61 0.75 7.08
N GLU A 202 -9.98 -0.50 6.77
CA GLU A 202 -9.41 -1.68 7.42
C GLU A 202 -7.93 -1.90 7.05
N LEU A 203 -7.54 -1.67 5.79
CA LEU A 203 -6.15 -1.81 5.35
C LEU A 203 -5.24 -0.84 6.10
N LEU A 204 -5.61 0.45 6.17
CA LEU A 204 -4.84 1.49 6.84
C LEU A 204 -4.59 1.14 8.32
N LYS A 205 -5.64 0.77 9.05
CA LYS A 205 -5.55 0.34 10.46
C LYS A 205 -4.71 -0.94 10.65
N ALA A 206 -4.75 -1.86 9.68
CA ALA A 206 -3.92 -3.05 9.70
C ALA A 206 -2.44 -2.74 9.41
N SER A 207 -2.13 -1.80 8.49
CA SER A 207 -0.76 -1.36 8.19
C SER A 207 -0.16 -0.50 9.29
N GLU A 208 -0.94 0.41 9.90
CA GLU A 208 -0.55 1.22 11.06
C GLU A 208 -0.12 0.32 12.22
N ARG A 209 -0.98 -0.62 12.63
CA ARG A 209 -0.66 -1.58 13.69
C ARG A 209 0.50 -2.52 13.30
N ALA A 210 0.65 -2.88 12.03
CA ALA A 210 1.78 -3.69 11.57
C ALA A 210 3.10 -2.91 11.66
N ALA A 211 3.09 -1.61 11.38
CA ALA A 211 4.23 -0.72 11.52
C ALA A 211 4.61 -0.52 12.99
N ASP A 212 3.65 -0.33 13.90
CA ASP A 212 3.91 -0.26 15.35
C ASP A 212 4.53 -1.55 15.90
N VAL A 213 4.01 -2.72 15.52
CA VAL A 213 4.57 -4.01 15.94
C VAL A 213 5.96 -4.23 15.33
N HIS A 214 6.19 -3.78 14.09
CA HIS A 214 7.51 -3.82 13.47
C HIS A 214 8.50 -2.89 14.17
N ARG A 215 8.06 -1.67 14.50
CA ARG A 215 8.82 -0.66 15.25
C ARG A 215 9.25 -1.22 16.60
N ARG A 216 8.35 -1.80 17.39
CA ARG A 216 8.69 -2.47 18.67
C ARG A 216 9.71 -3.60 18.51
N LEU A 217 9.61 -4.38 17.44
CA LEU A 217 10.59 -5.42 17.12
C LEU A 217 11.95 -4.85 16.69
N LEU A 218 12.01 -3.66 16.09
CA LEU A 218 13.25 -2.95 15.77
C LEU A 218 13.84 -2.24 17.01
N GLU A 219 13.01 -1.63 17.86
CA GLU A 219 13.38 -1.02 19.14
C GLU A 219 14.05 -2.07 20.04
N HIS A 220 13.42 -3.24 20.23
CA HIS A 220 14.03 -4.37 20.95
C HIS A 220 15.34 -4.86 20.30
N ARG A 221 15.42 -4.96 18.96
CA ARG A 221 16.66 -5.36 18.27
C ARG A 221 17.78 -4.34 18.49
N ALA A 222 17.48 -3.05 18.42
CA ALA A 222 18.43 -1.97 18.69
C ALA A 222 18.87 -1.99 20.16
N ALA A 223 17.95 -2.19 21.11
CA ALA A 223 18.26 -2.35 22.53
C ALA A 223 19.20 -3.54 22.80
N VAL A 224 18.91 -4.71 22.21
CA VAL A 224 19.75 -5.91 22.33
C VAL A 224 21.13 -5.70 21.70
N LEU A 225 21.21 -5.10 20.51
CA LEU A 225 22.50 -4.82 19.86
C LEU A 225 23.33 -3.81 20.68
N SER A 226 22.70 -2.72 21.13
CA SER A 226 23.29 -1.70 22.01
C SER A 226 23.80 -2.29 23.33
N PHE A 227 23.02 -3.20 23.94
CA PHE A 227 23.44 -3.98 25.11
C PHE A 227 24.65 -4.86 24.79
N THR A 228 24.67 -5.58 23.67
CA THR A 228 25.84 -6.40 23.29
C THR A 228 27.10 -5.57 23.00
N VAL A 229 26.98 -4.41 22.34
CA VAL A 229 28.14 -3.52 22.09
C VAL A 229 28.70 -3.00 23.41
N ARG A 230 27.86 -2.47 24.30
CA ARG A 230 28.28 -2.00 25.63
C ARG A 230 28.91 -3.10 26.51
N ASN A 231 28.55 -4.36 26.29
CA ASN A 231 29.15 -5.51 26.98
C ASN A 231 30.47 -5.98 26.34
N VAL A 232 30.73 -5.65 25.07
CA VAL A 232 32.02 -5.85 24.39
C VAL A 232 33.00 -4.72 24.73
N ASP A 233 32.50 -3.51 24.94
CA ASP A 233 33.27 -2.35 25.43
C ASP A 233 33.62 -2.44 26.94
N GLN A 234 33.14 -3.47 27.66
CA GLN A 234 33.59 -3.76 29.03
C GLN A 234 34.90 -4.58 29.01
N PRO A 235 35.98 -4.11 29.67
CA PRO A 235 37.28 -4.74 29.56
C PRO A 235 37.36 -6.08 30.33
N PRO A 236 37.78 -7.18 29.69
CA PRO A 236 38.25 -8.37 30.40
C PRO A 236 39.60 -8.08 31.09
N LEU A 237 39.85 -8.75 32.23
CA LEU A 237 41.05 -8.54 33.03
C LEU A 237 42.20 -9.49 32.65
N ALA A 238 43.36 -8.89 32.33
CA ALA A 238 44.73 -9.44 32.40
C ALA A 238 45.21 -10.49 31.37
N GLU A 239 46.55 -10.55 31.25
CA GLU A 239 47.41 -11.44 30.43
C GLU A 239 47.31 -11.30 28.88
N GLY A 240 48.39 -11.25 28.10
CA GLY A 240 49.84 -11.19 28.41
C GLY A 240 50.75 -11.23 27.14
N THR A 241 52.07 -11.05 27.32
CA THR A 241 53.21 -11.33 26.40
C THR A 241 53.35 -10.62 25.03
N ASP A 242 54.34 -9.69 24.98
CA ASP A 242 55.54 -9.59 24.10
C ASP A 242 55.52 -9.74 22.55
N GLY A 243 56.40 -8.94 21.90
CA GLY A 243 56.78 -8.98 20.48
C GLY A 243 56.87 -7.58 19.83
N SER A 244 57.91 -6.76 19.99
CA SER A 244 59.34 -6.85 19.59
C SER A 244 59.62 -6.40 18.14
N ASP A 245 60.52 -5.40 18.03
CA ASP A 245 61.40 -5.03 16.90
C ASP A 245 60.82 -4.54 15.54
N ASN A 246 61.55 -3.77 14.70
CA ASN A 246 62.66 -2.79 14.79
C ASN A 246 62.99 -2.28 13.36
N GLY A 247 63.72 -1.16 13.21
CA GLY A 247 64.38 -0.72 11.96
C GLY A 247 63.72 0.48 11.26
N THR A 248 64.37 1.64 10.97
CA THR A 248 65.64 1.97 10.25
C THR A 248 65.55 1.78 8.72
N SER A 249 66.05 2.68 7.85
CA SER A 249 66.63 4.03 8.04
C SER A 249 66.67 4.83 6.70
N ALA A 250 66.99 6.12 6.76
CA ALA A 250 67.07 7.07 5.62
C ALA A 250 68.19 6.80 4.59
N THR A 251 68.14 7.41 3.38
CA THR A 251 69.27 8.16 2.72
C THR A 251 68.89 8.79 1.36
N THR A 252 68.90 10.13 1.33
CA THR A 252 69.47 11.12 0.39
C THR A 252 69.99 10.73 -1.02
N ILE A 253 69.83 11.64 -2.01
CA ILE A 253 70.89 12.17 -2.92
C ILE A 253 70.36 13.37 -3.76
N SER A 254 71.26 14.23 -4.25
CA SER A 254 70.99 15.51 -4.97
C SER A 254 71.63 15.55 -6.38
N GLY A 255 71.29 16.52 -7.24
CA GLY A 255 72.03 16.80 -8.49
C GLY A 255 71.46 17.93 -9.36
N ASP A 256 72.32 18.88 -9.78
CA ASP A 256 71.96 20.18 -10.38
C ASP A 256 72.43 20.37 -11.85
N LEU A 257 71.68 21.18 -12.61
CA LEU A 257 72.10 22.17 -13.64
C LEU A 257 72.80 21.78 -14.99
N SER A 258 72.72 22.75 -15.92
CA SER A 258 73.18 22.80 -17.34
C SER A 258 74.49 23.63 -17.49
N PRO A 259 74.90 24.23 -18.65
CA PRO A 259 74.76 23.96 -20.10
C PRO A 259 76.15 24.03 -20.84
N VAL A 260 76.21 24.29 -22.17
CA VAL A 260 77.20 25.14 -22.95
C VAL A 260 77.35 24.71 -24.45
N SER A 261 77.83 25.60 -25.33
CA SER A 261 77.79 25.53 -26.82
C SER A 261 79.16 25.63 -27.53
N THR A 262 79.14 25.49 -28.88
CA THR A 262 80.07 26.04 -29.92
C THR A 262 81.41 25.36 -30.24
N ALA A 263 81.72 25.12 -31.55
CA ALA A 263 82.74 25.87 -32.34
C ALA A 263 83.09 25.28 -33.74
N ALA A 264 83.34 26.17 -34.72
CA ALA A 264 84.21 26.07 -35.94
C ALA A 264 84.08 24.87 -36.94
N THR A 265 84.16 25.06 -38.27
CA THR A 265 85.32 25.60 -39.03
C THR A 265 84.90 26.14 -40.42
N SER A 266 85.76 26.88 -41.12
CA SER A 266 85.50 27.63 -42.37
C SER A 266 86.48 27.36 -43.52
N ILE A 267 86.17 27.83 -44.74
CA ILE A 267 87.08 28.33 -45.80
C ILE A 267 86.24 29.03 -46.91
N SER A 268 86.85 29.80 -47.83
CA SER A 268 86.20 30.90 -48.59
C SER A 268 86.67 31.04 -50.06
N MET A 269 85.86 31.70 -50.92
CA MET A 269 86.18 32.61 -52.06
C MET A 269 84.86 32.92 -52.82
N SER A 270 84.35 34.17 -52.90
CA SER A 270 84.68 35.29 -53.82
C SER A 270 84.22 35.10 -55.29
N SER A 271 83.57 36.04 -56.00
CA SER A 271 83.23 37.46 -55.70
C SER A 271 82.13 38.10 -56.60
N ARG A 272 81.45 39.15 -56.07
CA ARG A 272 80.90 40.42 -56.65
C ARG A 272 81.04 40.72 -58.18
N THR A 273 80.18 41.50 -58.89
CA THR A 273 79.01 42.36 -58.55
C THR A 273 78.15 42.76 -59.79
N LYS A 274 76.94 43.33 -59.51
CA LYS A 274 76.04 44.14 -60.37
C LYS A 274 76.73 45.42 -60.96
N PHE A 275 76.18 46.22 -61.90
CA PHE A 275 74.83 46.28 -62.53
C PHE A 275 74.96 46.54 -64.08
N GLU A 276 74.28 47.41 -64.87
CA GLU A 276 73.27 48.51 -64.78
C GLU A 276 72.54 48.67 -66.17
N GLY A 277 71.81 49.78 -66.43
CA GLY A 277 71.27 50.22 -67.76
C GLY A 277 71.50 51.73 -68.00
N PRO A 278 70.66 52.50 -68.75
CA PRO A 278 69.50 52.13 -69.60
C PRO A 278 69.34 52.94 -70.94
N HIS A 279 68.22 52.70 -71.66
CA HIS A 279 67.42 53.62 -72.54
C HIS A 279 67.23 53.34 -74.06
N PHE A 280 65.94 53.19 -74.42
CA PHE A 280 65.21 53.65 -75.63
C PHE A 280 65.97 53.99 -76.95
N TYR A 281 65.59 53.32 -78.06
CA TYR A 281 64.56 53.87 -78.99
C TYR A 281 63.97 52.75 -79.90
N ALA A 282 62.97 53.10 -80.72
CA ALA A 282 62.11 52.17 -81.45
C ALA A 282 62.76 51.46 -82.67
N GLY A 283 62.30 50.25 -82.97
CA GLY A 283 62.54 49.51 -84.22
C GLY A 283 61.55 48.36 -84.38
N HIS A 284 60.86 48.25 -85.52
CA HIS A 284 59.89 47.18 -85.79
C HIS A 284 60.57 46.00 -86.51
N SER A 285 60.07 44.77 -86.31
CA SER A 285 60.61 43.56 -86.95
C SER A 285 60.35 43.45 -88.46
N ASP A 286 59.35 44.18 -88.97
CA ASP A 286 58.73 43.90 -90.28
C ASP A 286 59.13 44.93 -91.37
N ALA A 287 60.27 45.61 -91.20
CA ALA A 287 60.72 46.69 -92.08
C ALA A 287 61.42 46.19 -93.36
N ILE A 288 60.66 46.04 -94.45
CA ILE A 288 61.19 45.67 -95.78
C ILE A 288 61.90 46.87 -96.44
N ILE A 289 63.22 46.79 -96.64
CA ILE A 289 64.02 47.72 -97.47
C ILE A 289 65.03 46.89 -98.32
N PRO A 290 65.22 47.15 -99.64
CA PRO A 290 65.83 46.18 -100.55
C PRO A 290 67.30 46.44 -100.97
N GLY A 291 68.01 45.35 -101.32
CA GLY A 291 69.21 45.35 -102.18
C GLY A 291 70.37 44.47 -101.68
N PRO A 292 71.41 44.19 -102.49
CA PRO A 292 71.53 44.37 -103.95
C PRO A 292 71.54 43.01 -104.72
N SER A 293 71.75 43.06 -106.04
CA SER A 293 71.73 41.89 -106.94
C SER A 293 72.73 40.78 -106.59
N ARG A 294 72.25 39.58 -106.27
CA ARG A 294 73.06 38.35 -106.14
C ARG A 294 73.29 37.70 -107.53
N PRO A 295 74.52 37.28 -107.89
CA PRO A 295 74.76 36.49 -109.10
C PRO A 295 74.07 35.11 -109.03
N PRO A 296 73.86 34.42 -110.18
CA PRO A 296 73.13 33.15 -110.23
C PRO A 296 73.80 32.05 -109.39
N PRO A 297 73.02 31.18 -108.73
CA PRO A 297 73.54 30.16 -107.81
C PRO A 297 74.35 29.10 -108.56
N THR A 298 75.46 28.67 -107.95
CA THR A 298 76.24 27.53 -108.46
C THR A 298 75.56 26.21 -108.10
N TRP A 299 75.71 25.19 -108.95
CA TRP A 299 75.06 23.86 -108.83
C TRP A 299 75.12 23.22 -107.43
N LYS A 300 76.20 23.45 -106.67
CA LYS A 300 76.34 22.97 -105.29
C LYS A 300 75.31 23.57 -104.33
N GLU A 301 74.95 24.85 -104.49
CA GLU A 301 73.88 25.49 -103.71
C GLU A 301 72.51 24.90 -104.06
N PHE A 302 72.27 24.61 -105.33
CA PHE A 302 71.01 23.99 -105.78
C PHE A 302 70.83 22.60 -105.17
N SER A 303 71.87 21.76 -105.18
CA SER A 303 71.83 20.43 -104.53
C SER A 303 71.55 20.54 -103.03
N ALA A 304 72.21 21.47 -102.32
CA ALA A 304 72.01 21.67 -100.88
C ALA A 304 70.62 22.27 -100.55
N LEU A 305 70.03 23.05 -101.45
CA LEU A 305 68.66 23.54 -101.32
C LEU A 305 67.63 22.43 -101.59
N GLN A 306 67.89 21.55 -102.57
CA GLN A 306 67.03 20.40 -102.87
C GLN A 306 67.04 19.39 -101.72
N GLU A 307 68.19 19.10 -101.14
CA GLU A 307 68.33 18.25 -99.94
C GLU A 307 67.59 18.84 -98.73
N LYS A 308 67.77 20.15 -98.47
CA LYS A 308 67.01 20.87 -97.42
C LYS A 308 65.50 20.86 -97.67
N LEU A 309 65.05 20.93 -98.93
CA LEU A 309 63.64 20.88 -99.28
C LEU A 309 63.05 19.47 -99.07
N VAL A 310 63.80 18.41 -99.35
CA VAL A 310 63.40 17.03 -99.01
C VAL A 310 63.31 16.86 -97.49
N ALA A 311 64.35 17.24 -96.75
CA ALA A 311 64.35 17.15 -95.28
C ALA A 311 63.22 17.97 -94.64
N ALA A 312 62.92 19.17 -95.16
CA ALA A 312 61.79 19.97 -94.69
C ALA A 312 60.43 19.33 -95.02
N ASN A 313 60.30 18.65 -96.16
CA ASN A 313 59.08 17.94 -96.54
C ASN A 313 58.87 16.66 -95.70
N GLU A 314 59.93 15.91 -95.43
CA GLU A 314 59.90 14.77 -94.49
C GLU A 314 59.58 15.22 -93.06
N ALA A 315 60.17 16.33 -92.60
CA ALA A 315 59.81 16.94 -91.33
C ALA A 315 58.32 17.33 -91.29
N ALA A 316 57.79 17.96 -92.35
CA ALA A 316 56.38 18.31 -92.46
C ALA A 316 55.45 17.09 -92.50
N VAL A 317 55.86 15.98 -93.13
CA VAL A 317 55.12 14.70 -93.08
C VAL A 317 55.15 14.09 -91.67
N SER A 318 56.30 14.14 -90.98
CA SER A 318 56.41 13.66 -89.59
C SER A 318 55.55 14.49 -88.62
N ALA A 319 55.50 15.82 -88.81
CA ALA A 319 54.65 16.72 -88.04
C ALA A 319 53.16 16.46 -88.30
N LYS A 320 52.77 16.20 -89.56
CA LYS A 320 51.39 15.80 -89.90
C LYS A 320 50.98 14.45 -89.29
N ARG A 321 51.91 13.49 -89.16
CA ARG A 321 51.65 12.22 -88.45
C ARG A 321 51.42 12.46 -86.96
N LYS A 322 52.32 13.18 -86.30
CA LYS A 322 52.17 13.57 -84.88
C LYS A 322 50.87 14.33 -84.61
N ALA A 323 50.51 15.29 -85.46
CA ALA A 323 49.24 16.01 -85.36
C ALA A 323 48.02 15.07 -85.49
N ALA A 324 48.07 14.07 -86.37
CA ALA A 324 47.02 13.06 -86.50
C ALA A 324 47.03 12.01 -85.35
N GLU A 325 48.15 11.84 -84.65
CA GLU A 325 48.25 11.02 -83.44
C GLU A 325 47.62 11.77 -82.25
N TYR A 326 48.01 13.02 -82.00
CA TYR A 326 47.38 13.88 -80.98
C TYR A 326 45.87 14.07 -81.19
N LEU A 327 45.40 14.19 -82.43
CA LEU A 327 43.96 14.25 -82.73
C LEU A 327 43.20 12.97 -82.34
N ARG A 328 43.85 11.80 -82.40
CA ARG A 328 43.24 10.54 -81.91
C ARG A 328 43.26 10.47 -80.39
N GLU A 329 44.36 10.85 -79.77
CA GLU A 329 44.50 10.91 -78.31
C GLU A 329 43.45 11.86 -77.69
N VAL A 330 43.29 13.07 -78.25
CA VAL A 330 42.22 14.01 -77.87
C VAL A 330 40.82 13.41 -78.12
N SER A 331 40.63 12.60 -79.16
CA SER A 331 39.35 11.92 -79.39
C SER A 331 39.07 10.81 -78.37
N VAL A 332 40.09 10.12 -77.86
CA VAL A 332 39.94 9.10 -76.81
C VAL A 332 39.67 9.79 -75.47
N LEU A 333 40.45 10.81 -75.10
CA LEU A 333 40.28 11.58 -73.87
C LEU A 333 38.88 12.25 -73.80
N ASN A 334 38.32 12.70 -74.93
CA ASN A 334 36.94 13.20 -74.97
C ASN A 334 35.88 12.10 -74.75
N LEU A 335 36.11 10.88 -75.23
CA LEU A 335 35.22 9.75 -74.98
C LEU A 335 35.29 9.29 -73.52
N GLU A 336 36.50 9.14 -72.98
CA GLU A 336 36.74 8.84 -71.56
C GLU A 336 36.12 9.89 -70.65
N LYS A 337 36.32 11.18 -70.97
CA LYS A 337 35.66 12.30 -70.30
C LYS A 337 34.14 12.16 -70.33
N SER A 338 33.52 11.89 -71.49
CA SER A 338 32.07 11.74 -71.58
C SER A 338 31.53 10.52 -70.81
N GLY A 339 32.33 9.45 -70.69
CA GLY A 339 32.03 8.30 -69.84
C GLY A 339 32.07 8.67 -68.35
N ILE A 340 33.08 9.43 -67.92
CA ILE A 340 33.20 9.93 -66.55
C ILE A 340 32.08 10.93 -66.22
N GLU A 341 31.74 11.84 -67.14
CA GLU A 341 30.63 12.80 -66.97
C GLU A 341 29.26 12.11 -66.86
N THR A 342 29.01 11.08 -67.68
CA THR A 342 27.75 10.29 -67.58
C THR A 342 27.71 9.41 -66.34
N GLN A 343 28.81 8.80 -65.92
CA GLN A 343 28.87 8.05 -64.66
C GLN A 343 28.65 8.99 -63.45
N ALA A 344 29.37 10.12 -63.38
CA ALA A 344 29.21 11.09 -62.30
C ALA A 344 27.79 11.65 -62.24
N SER A 345 27.13 11.89 -63.38
CA SER A 345 25.73 12.31 -63.42
C SER A 345 24.77 11.25 -62.86
N LEU A 346 25.08 9.96 -63.03
CA LEU A 346 24.26 8.85 -62.54
C LEU A 346 24.50 8.63 -61.04
N ASP A 347 25.76 8.68 -60.59
CA ASP A 347 26.13 8.63 -59.17
C ASP A 347 25.51 9.80 -58.38
N VAL A 348 25.44 11.00 -58.98
CA VAL A 348 24.72 12.15 -58.41
C VAL A 348 23.22 11.85 -58.31
N GLN A 349 22.55 11.41 -59.38
CA GLN A 349 21.11 11.08 -59.36
C GLN A 349 20.77 10.02 -58.30
N MET A 350 21.57 8.96 -58.18
CA MET A 350 21.40 7.96 -57.12
C MET A 350 21.54 8.56 -55.72
N SER A 351 22.47 9.50 -55.52
CA SER A 351 22.61 10.19 -54.23
C SER A 351 21.44 11.13 -53.95
N GLU A 352 20.92 11.86 -54.94
CA GLU A 352 19.72 12.70 -54.84
C GLU A 352 18.46 11.88 -54.52
N GLU A 353 18.26 10.71 -55.14
CA GLU A 353 17.15 9.80 -54.83
C GLU A 353 17.22 9.27 -53.40
N THR A 354 18.41 8.88 -52.92
CA THR A 354 18.57 8.43 -51.52
C THR A 354 18.37 9.58 -50.52
N ALA A 355 18.82 10.79 -50.84
CA ALA A 355 18.57 11.97 -50.01
C ALA A 355 17.07 12.29 -49.93
N ALA A 356 16.35 12.32 -51.06
CA ALA A 356 14.90 12.55 -51.11
C ALA A 356 14.11 11.46 -50.35
N SER A 357 14.55 10.20 -50.42
CA SER A 357 13.98 9.11 -49.61
C SER A 357 14.15 9.38 -48.11
N LEU A 358 15.36 9.73 -47.66
CA LEU A 358 15.66 10.04 -46.26
C LEU A 358 14.91 11.29 -45.77
N GLU A 359 14.74 12.33 -46.60
CA GLU A 359 13.90 13.49 -46.28
C GLU A 359 12.42 13.11 -46.11
N SER A 360 11.90 12.18 -46.92
CA SER A 360 10.54 11.65 -46.79
C SER A 360 10.34 10.84 -45.49
N GLU A 361 11.35 10.07 -45.07
CA GLU A 361 11.33 9.37 -43.78
C GLU A 361 11.47 10.34 -42.61
N LEU A 362 12.31 11.36 -42.72
CA LEU A 362 12.53 12.36 -41.68
C LEU A 362 11.29 13.25 -41.47
N THR A 363 10.56 13.60 -42.53
CA THR A 363 9.24 14.27 -42.42
C THR A 363 8.17 13.36 -41.82
N ARG A 364 8.15 12.06 -42.18
CA ARG A 364 7.29 11.06 -41.55
C ARG A 364 7.58 10.89 -40.05
N MET A 365 8.85 10.88 -39.65
CA MET A 365 9.27 10.79 -38.25
C MET A 365 8.82 12.02 -37.46
N LYS A 366 9.03 13.23 -37.98
CA LYS A 366 8.54 14.49 -37.37
C LYS A 366 7.01 14.50 -37.18
N GLU A 367 6.26 13.95 -38.15
CA GLU A 367 4.81 13.83 -38.03
C GLU A 367 4.39 12.79 -36.97
N LEU A 368 5.11 11.67 -36.84
CA LEU A 368 4.89 10.70 -35.77
C LEU A 368 5.27 11.28 -34.38
N GLU A 369 6.35 12.05 -34.27
CA GLU A 369 6.73 12.79 -33.07
C GLU A 369 5.65 13.82 -32.68
N ARG A 370 5.11 14.56 -33.65
CA ARG A 370 3.99 15.51 -33.44
C ARG A 370 2.75 14.78 -32.94
N GLN A 371 2.37 13.67 -33.56
CA GLN A 371 1.24 12.85 -33.13
C GLN A 371 1.44 12.29 -31.71
N LEU A 372 2.63 11.77 -31.41
CA LEU A 372 2.99 11.27 -30.08
C LEU A 372 2.90 12.39 -29.03
N GLN A 373 3.49 13.56 -29.30
CA GLN A 373 3.42 14.73 -28.42
C GLN A 373 1.99 15.23 -28.21
N GLU A 374 1.11 15.15 -29.23
CA GLU A 374 -0.32 15.42 -29.08
C GLU A 374 -1.06 14.36 -28.25
N THR A 375 -0.69 13.07 -28.35
CA THR A 375 -1.28 12.04 -27.48
C THR A 375 -0.85 12.20 -26.02
N LEU A 376 0.41 12.59 -25.77
CA LEU A 376 0.90 12.93 -24.43
C LEU A 376 0.13 14.13 -23.87
N ARG A 377 0.08 15.28 -24.57
CA ARG A 377 -0.69 16.46 -24.13
C ARG A 377 -2.16 16.15 -23.84
N LYS A 378 -2.79 15.26 -24.62
CA LYS A 378 -4.16 14.79 -24.37
C LYS A 378 -4.28 13.96 -23.09
N LYS A 379 -3.30 13.09 -22.80
CA LYS A 379 -3.24 12.33 -21.54
C LYS A 379 -2.91 13.20 -20.33
N ASP A 380 -2.03 14.19 -20.47
CA ASP A 380 -1.71 15.13 -19.40
C ASP A 380 -2.96 15.94 -19.03
N ALA A 381 -3.68 16.47 -20.03
CA ALA A 381 -4.96 17.17 -19.81
C ALA A 381 -6.06 16.26 -19.23
N GLU A 382 -6.12 14.99 -19.63
CA GLU A 382 -7.04 13.98 -19.06
C GLU A 382 -6.70 13.66 -17.59
N LEU A 383 -5.41 13.58 -17.25
CA LEU A 383 -4.92 13.38 -15.88
C LEU A 383 -5.18 14.60 -15.00
N ASP A 384 -4.92 15.82 -15.48
CA ASP A 384 -5.17 17.05 -14.72
C ASP A 384 -6.67 17.32 -14.54
N ASN A 385 -7.51 17.04 -15.55
CA ASN A 385 -8.97 17.06 -15.39
C ASN A 385 -9.43 16.01 -14.37
N SER A 386 -8.86 14.79 -14.40
CA SER A 386 -9.17 13.74 -13.42
C SER A 386 -8.75 14.13 -12.00
N ARG A 387 -7.57 14.76 -11.84
CA ARG A 387 -7.10 15.33 -10.55
C ARG A 387 -8.02 16.45 -10.07
N GLY A 388 -8.47 17.33 -10.97
CA GLY A 388 -9.45 18.37 -10.67
C GLY A 388 -10.77 17.79 -10.16
N MET A 389 -11.29 16.75 -10.82
CA MET A 389 -12.52 16.07 -10.37
C MET A 389 -12.35 15.37 -9.02
N VAL A 390 -11.23 14.70 -8.77
CA VAL A 390 -10.94 14.07 -7.46
C VAL A 390 -10.83 15.14 -6.37
N SER A 391 -10.11 16.23 -6.62
CA SER A 391 -9.99 17.36 -5.69
C SER A 391 -11.34 18.01 -5.36
N SER A 392 -12.20 18.26 -6.37
CA SER A 392 -13.57 18.76 -6.16
C SER A 392 -14.40 17.79 -5.30
N ALA A 393 -14.35 16.50 -5.62
CA ALA A 393 -15.09 15.48 -4.87
C ALA A 393 -14.60 15.34 -3.41
N GLU A 394 -13.29 15.46 -3.15
CA GLU A 394 -12.74 15.47 -1.79
C GLU A 394 -13.16 16.72 -0.99
N LEU A 395 -13.22 17.88 -1.63
CA LEU A 395 -13.73 19.12 -1.02
C LEU A 395 -15.24 19.04 -0.74
N GLU A 396 -16.04 18.58 -1.69
CA GLU A 396 -17.49 18.39 -1.53
C GLU A 396 -17.80 17.35 -0.44
N ALA A 397 -17.01 16.26 -0.36
CA ALA A 397 -17.10 15.28 0.70
C ALA A 397 -16.77 15.89 2.08
N ARG A 398 -15.69 16.67 2.19
CA ARG A 398 -15.32 17.41 3.42
C ARG A 398 -16.40 18.40 3.84
N ASP A 399 -16.95 19.17 2.91
CA ASP A 399 -18.08 20.08 3.20
C ASP A 399 -19.35 19.31 3.59
N SER A 400 -19.56 18.09 3.07
CA SER A 400 -20.66 17.21 3.52
C SER A 400 -20.44 16.68 4.95
N GLU A 401 -19.19 16.33 5.30
CA GLU A 401 -18.79 15.87 6.63
C GLU A 401 -18.93 17.01 7.66
N ILE A 402 -18.44 18.20 7.34
CA ILE A 402 -18.60 19.42 8.16
C ILE A 402 -20.07 19.76 8.36
N ARG A 403 -20.91 19.71 7.30
CA ARG A 403 -22.37 19.92 7.42
C ARG A 403 -23.03 18.87 8.31
N GLN A 404 -22.67 17.59 8.19
CA GLN A 404 -23.21 16.53 9.04
C GLN A 404 -22.79 16.68 10.51
N LEU A 405 -21.52 17.01 10.78
CA LEU A 405 -21.04 17.26 12.14
C LEU A 405 -21.73 18.49 12.76
N LYS A 406 -21.88 19.57 11.99
CA LYS A 406 -22.60 20.78 12.44
C LYS A 406 -24.08 20.49 12.74
N ALA A 407 -24.77 19.75 11.87
CA ALA A 407 -26.17 19.37 12.10
C ALA A 407 -26.35 18.43 13.30
N ARG A 408 -25.40 17.52 13.56
CA ARG A 408 -25.40 16.69 14.78
C ARG A 408 -25.22 17.54 16.03
N TRP A 409 -24.25 18.46 16.03
CA TRP A 409 -23.99 19.35 17.15
C TRP A 409 -25.16 20.31 17.41
N GLU A 410 -25.77 20.86 16.36
CA GLU A 410 -26.99 21.67 16.47
C GLU A 410 -28.17 20.87 17.05
N GLY A 411 -28.31 19.60 16.68
CA GLY A 411 -29.30 18.68 17.26
C GLY A 411 -29.02 18.33 18.72
N GLU A 412 -27.75 18.15 19.10
CA GLU A 412 -27.33 17.90 20.49
C GLU A 412 -27.58 19.14 21.37
N VAL A 413 -27.21 20.34 20.90
CA VAL A 413 -27.51 21.61 21.56
C VAL A 413 -29.02 21.84 21.69
N ALA A 414 -29.81 21.51 20.66
CA ALA A 414 -31.27 21.57 20.74
C ALA A 414 -31.84 20.58 21.78
N SER A 415 -31.31 19.36 21.85
CA SER A 415 -31.71 18.35 22.85
C SER A 415 -31.36 18.79 24.28
N LEU A 416 -30.16 19.34 24.50
CA LEU A 416 -29.73 19.85 25.81
C LEU A 416 -30.56 21.07 26.25
N ASN A 417 -30.89 21.97 25.32
CA ASN A 417 -31.78 23.11 25.60
C ASN A 417 -33.22 22.65 25.92
N ALA A 418 -33.73 21.62 25.24
CA ALA A 418 -35.03 21.03 25.57
C ALA A 418 -35.02 20.39 26.96
N GLN A 419 -34.01 19.56 27.27
CA GLN A 419 -33.85 18.96 28.61
C GLN A 419 -33.70 20.01 29.71
N LEU A 420 -33.01 21.12 29.44
CA LEU A 420 -32.89 22.24 30.38
C LEU A 420 -34.23 22.96 30.60
N SER A 421 -35.02 23.16 29.52
CA SER A 421 -36.38 23.72 29.60
C SER A 421 -37.33 22.80 30.37
N ASP A 422 -37.28 21.49 30.13
CA ASP A 422 -38.08 20.49 30.84
C ASP A 422 -37.71 20.45 32.33
N ALA A 423 -36.41 20.45 32.65
CA ALA A 423 -35.92 20.51 34.02
C ALA A 423 -36.31 21.83 34.73
N GLN A 424 -36.28 22.96 34.02
CA GLN A 424 -36.79 24.25 34.54
C GLN A 424 -38.30 24.19 34.80
N SER A 425 -39.09 23.60 33.89
CA SER A 425 -40.54 23.44 34.10
C SER A 425 -40.85 22.54 35.30
N SER A 426 -40.13 21.43 35.46
CA SER A 426 -40.25 20.53 36.61
C SER A 426 -39.83 21.20 37.92
N LYS A 427 -38.81 22.08 37.87
CA LYS A 427 -38.39 22.87 39.04
C LYS A 427 -39.46 23.88 39.44
N ASN A 428 -40.02 24.63 38.47
CA ASN A 428 -41.11 25.57 38.71
C ASN A 428 -42.34 24.86 39.32
N VAL A 429 -42.74 23.71 38.78
CA VAL A 429 -43.84 22.90 39.33
C VAL A 429 -43.53 22.40 40.75
N SER A 430 -42.28 22.03 41.05
CA SER A 430 -41.89 21.67 42.42
C SER A 430 -41.94 22.86 43.38
N GLU A 431 -41.55 24.06 42.94
CA GLU A 431 -41.60 25.30 43.74
C GLU A 431 -43.05 25.76 43.98
N GLU A 432 -43.95 25.62 42.98
CA GLU A 432 -45.39 25.85 43.15
C GLU A 432 -46.03 24.86 44.13
N LEU A 433 -45.64 23.57 44.08
CA LEU A 433 -46.11 22.56 45.03
C LEU A 433 -45.58 22.79 46.45
N GLU A 434 -44.33 23.24 46.61
CA GLU A 434 -43.78 23.60 47.91
C GLU A 434 -44.40 24.89 48.47
N ALA A 435 -44.66 25.89 47.62
CA ALA A 435 -45.39 27.10 48.01
C ALA A 435 -46.83 26.77 48.44
N GLY A 436 -47.57 25.97 47.66
CA GLY A 436 -48.91 25.50 48.03
C GLY A 436 -48.93 24.70 49.33
N ARG A 437 -47.93 23.85 49.55
CA ARG A 437 -47.71 23.13 50.82
C ARG A 437 -47.44 24.09 51.98
N ALA A 438 -46.64 25.14 51.78
CA ALA A 438 -46.36 26.14 52.79
C ALA A 438 -47.62 26.94 53.18
N SER A 439 -48.43 27.38 52.21
CA SER A 439 -49.70 28.06 52.48
C SER A 439 -50.71 27.16 53.20
N LEU A 440 -50.79 25.86 52.86
CA LEU A 440 -51.64 24.90 53.58
C LEU A 440 -51.13 24.62 55.01
N LEU A 441 -49.82 24.60 55.24
CA LEU A 441 -49.24 24.54 56.59
C LEU A 441 -49.60 25.80 57.39
N GLU A 442 -49.47 26.99 56.81
CA GLU A 442 -49.86 28.25 57.45
C GLU A 442 -51.36 28.30 57.80
N LEU A 443 -52.23 27.84 56.88
CA LEU A 443 -53.66 27.74 57.11
C LEU A 443 -54.01 26.71 58.21
N SER A 444 -53.33 25.56 58.24
CA SER A 444 -53.52 24.57 59.31
C SER A 444 -53.09 25.11 60.68
N ARG A 445 -52.06 25.97 60.72
CA ARG A 445 -51.56 26.64 61.92
C ARG A 445 -52.51 27.74 62.40
N SER A 446 -53.07 28.56 61.50
CA SER A 446 -54.02 29.62 61.88
C SER A 446 -55.36 29.07 62.37
N LEU A 447 -55.78 27.91 61.85
CA LEU A 447 -56.97 27.17 62.32
C LEU A 447 -56.72 26.30 63.56
N ASN A 448 -55.50 26.26 64.11
CA ASN A 448 -55.09 25.37 65.21
C ASN A 448 -55.45 23.87 64.97
N ALA A 449 -55.34 23.42 63.72
CA ALA A 449 -55.55 22.01 63.38
C ALA A 449 -54.35 21.16 63.86
N THR A 450 -54.60 20.01 64.48
CA THR A 450 -53.56 19.11 64.99
C THR A 450 -52.93 18.31 63.85
N VAL A 451 -52.00 18.93 63.12
CA VAL A 451 -51.23 18.27 62.06
C VAL A 451 -50.33 17.17 62.66
N PRO A 452 -50.37 15.92 62.14
CA PRO A 452 -49.50 14.84 62.61
C PRO A 452 -48.01 15.16 62.41
N THR A 453 -47.18 14.86 63.42
CA THR A 453 -45.72 15.04 63.36
C THR A 453 -45.05 13.95 62.51
N GLY A 454 -45.18 14.09 61.19
CA GLY A 454 -44.63 13.21 60.16
C GLY A 454 -44.56 13.94 58.81
N THR A 455 -44.22 13.24 57.73
CA THR A 455 -44.07 13.83 56.39
C THR A 455 -45.38 14.43 55.86
N THR A 456 -45.56 15.74 56.05
CA THR A 456 -46.76 16.52 55.72
C THR A 456 -46.96 16.71 54.21
N THR A 457 -47.33 15.65 53.50
CA THR A 457 -47.64 15.75 52.07
C THR A 457 -48.90 16.58 51.83
N LEU A 458 -48.97 17.23 50.67
CA LEU A 458 -50.06 18.14 50.29
C LEU A 458 -51.47 17.52 50.44
N PRO A 459 -51.77 16.27 50.03
CA PRO A 459 -53.09 15.67 50.27
C PRO A 459 -53.38 15.40 51.76
N ILE A 460 -52.39 15.06 52.59
CA ILE A 460 -52.60 14.86 54.03
C ILE A 460 -52.96 16.19 54.71
N LEU A 461 -52.32 17.30 54.29
CA LEU A 461 -52.68 18.63 54.79
C LEU A 461 -54.10 19.05 54.35
N ALA A 462 -54.47 18.76 53.10
CA ALA A 462 -55.83 19.02 52.60
C ALA A 462 -56.89 18.21 53.36
N ASP A 463 -56.61 16.95 53.70
CA ASP A 463 -57.52 16.07 54.45
C ASP A 463 -57.65 16.49 55.94
N VAL A 464 -56.55 16.89 56.59
CA VAL A 464 -56.57 17.48 57.95
C VAL A 464 -57.38 18.79 57.98
N LEU A 465 -57.30 19.60 56.92
CA LEU A 465 -58.12 20.81 56.78
C LEU A 465 -59.60 20.48 56.50
N ALA A 466 -59.88 19.51 55.62
CA ALA A 466 -61.24 19.09 55.30
C ALA A 466 -61.96 18.48 56.51
N THR A 467 -61.28 17.63 57.29
CA THR A 467 -61.81 17.05 58.54
C THR A 467 -62.01 18.11 59.62
N HIS A 468 -61.12 19.11 59.75
CA HIS A 468 -61.34 20.26 60.64
C HIS A 468 -62.58 21.08 60.21
N VAL A 469 -62.74 21.36 58.91
CA VAL A 469 -63.92 22.08 58.38
C VAL A 469 -65.21 21.28 58.56
N SER A 470 -65.17 19.94 58.43
CA SER A 470 -66.31 19.09 58.77
C SER A 470 -66.64 19.18 60.26
N LEU A 471 -65.66 19.00 61.15
CA LEU A 471 -65.86 19.10 62.59
C LEU A 471 -66.39 20.47 63.03
N MET A 472 -66.02 21.55 62.33
CA MET A 472 -66.57 22.88 62.56
C MET A 472 -68.01 23.03 62.04
N ARG A 473 -68.36 22.39 60.92
CA ARG A 473 -69.77 22.27 60.47
C ARG A 473 -70.61 21.47 61.46
N ASP A 474 -70.11 20.31 61.90
CA ASP A 474 -70.80 19.42 62.85
C ASP A 474 -71.07 20.15 64.18
N LYS A 475 -70.12 20.96 64.65
CA LYS A 475 -70.29 21.85 65.83
C LYS A 475 -71.30 22.96 65.59
N LEU A 476 -71.31 23.60 64.42
CA LEU A 476 -72.29 24.63 64.07
C LEU A 476 -73.70 24.03 64.00
N GLU A 477 -73.88 22.89 63.34
CA GLU A 477 -75.14 22.15 63.30
C GLU A 477 -75.58 21.70 64.70
N ALA A 478 -74.66 21.23 65.56
CA ALA A 478 -74.98 20.86 66.93
C ALA A 478 -75.43 22.07 67.76
N ASN A 479 -74.81 23.25 67.55
CA ASN A 479 -75.19 24.50 68.18
C ASN A 479 -76.54 25.04 67.65
N GLU A 480 -76.83 24.87 66.36
CA GLU A 480 -78.14 25.19 65.77
C GLU A 480 -79.23 24.26 66.32
N LYS A 481 -78.97 22.95 66.36
CA LYS A 481 -79.87 21.96 66.97
C LYS A 481 -80.12 22.24 68.46
N SER A 482 -79.10 22.70 69.20
CA SER A 482 -79.27 23.10 70.61
C SER A 482 -80.03 24.43 70.74
N ALA A 483 -79.83 25.40 69.87
CA ALA A 483 -80.60 26.66 69.84
C ALA A 483 -82.08 26.41 69.53
N VAL A 484 -82.40 25.54 68.57
CA VAL A 484 -83.77 25.10 68.28
C VAL A 484 -84.36 24.34 69.47
N ALA A 485 -83.58 23.48 70.15
CA ALA A 485 -84.04 22.80 71.37
C ALA A 485 -84.35 23.81 72.50
N TRP A 486 -83.48 24.79 72.74
CA TRP A 486 -83.74 25.90 73.67
C TRP A 486 -84.98 26.73 73.29
N GLU A 487 -85.22 26.97 72.00
CA GLU A 487 -86.42 27.70 71.55
C GLU A 487 -87.70 26.86 71.73
N VAL A 488 -87.61 25.53 71.56
CA VAL A 488 -88.70 24.59 71.86
C VAL A 488 -88.95 24.51 73.37
N GLU A 489 -87.91 24.41 74.20
CA GLU A 489 -88.03 24.42 75.67
C GLU A 489 -88.62 25.75 76.17
N LYS A 490 -88.14 26.89 75.65
CA LYS A 490 -88.72 28.22 75.89
C LYS A 490 -90.20 28.26 75.53
N LYS A 491 -90.59 27.73 74.37
CA LYS A 491 -92.02 27.63 73.96
C LYS A 491 -92.81 26.65 74.83
N GLN A 492 -92.20 25.57 75.34
CA GLN A 492 -92.85 24.64 76.27
C GLN A 492 -93.08 25.30 77.64
N LEU A 493 -92.12 26.06 78.15
CA LEU A 493 -92.23 26.86 79.38
C LEU A 493 -93.24 28.00 79.22
N GLU A 494 -93.26 28.71 78.09
CA GLU A 494 -94.30 29.69 77.76
C GLU A 494 -95.69 29.02 77.69
N ALA A 495 -95.77 27.84 77.06
CA ALA A 495 -96.98 27.02 77.04
C ALA A 495 -97.35 26.43 78.42
N GLU A 496 -96.41 26.29 79.35
CA GLU A 496 -96.64 25.81 80.71
C GLU A 496 -97.08 26.94 81.65
N ILE A 497 -96.55 28.13 81.47
CA ILE A 497 -97.02 29.36 82.11
C ILE A 497 -98.46 29.64 81.66
N THR A 498 -98.77 29.56 80.36
CA THR A 498 -100.15 29.73 79.89
C THR A 498 -101.05 28.59 80.33
N ARG A 499 -100.64 27.31 80.22
CA ARG A 499 -101.40 26.19 80.82
C ARG A 499 -101.59 26.34 82.33
N GLY A 500 -100.64 26.95 83.06
CA GLY A 500 -100.72 27.21 84.49
C GLY A 500 -101.67 28.36 84.84
N LEU A 501 -101.76 29.38 83.98
CA LEU A 501 -102.76 30.44 84.06
C LEU A 501 -104.16 29.89 83.73
N GLU A 502 -104.30 29.13 82.64
CA GLU A 502 -105.53 28.41 82.31
C GLU A 502 -105.91 27.40 83.41
N ALA A 503 -104.96 26.70 84.02
CA ALA A 503 -105.23 25.76 85.10
C ALA A 503 -105.64 26.48 86.39
N ARG A 504 -105.16 27.70 86.65
CA ARG A 504 -105.74 28.56 87.69
C ARG A 504 -107.18 28.97 87.35
N GLU A 505 -107.45 29.32 86.09
CA GLU A 505 -108.81 29.64 85.63
C GLU A 505 -109.76 28.44 85.65
N ARG A 506 -109.26 27.24 85.32
CA ARG A 506 -109.98 25.96 85.44
C ARG A 506 -110.19 25.57 86.89
N ILE A 507 -109.17 25.65 87.76
CA ILE A 507 -109.34 25.37 89.20
C ILE A 507 -110.32 26.33 89.85
N LEU A 508 -110.39 27.60 89.42
CA LEU A 508 -111.44 28.52 89.86
C LEU A 508 -112.83 28.01 89.44
N LYS A 509 -113.01 27.56 88.20
CA LYS A 509 -114.28 26.97 87.71
C LYS A 509 -114.58 25.61 88.35
N GLU A 510 -113.59 24.75 88.54
CA GLU A 510 -113.71 23.43 89.19
C GLU A 510 -113.96 23.56 90.70
N ILE A 511 -113.60 24.68 91.34
CA ILE A 511 -114.06 25.01 92.70
C ILE A 511 -115.57 25.37 92.71
N ASP A 512 -116.10 25.90 91.62
CA ASP A 512 -117.54 26.15 91.44
C ASP A 512 -118.30 24.88 90.96
N ASP A 513 -117.68 24.02 90.14
CA ASP A 513 -118.27 22.80 89.57
C ASP A 513 -118.14 21.56 90.49
N ALA A 514 -117.03 21.38 91.22
CA ALA A 514 -116.91 20.27 92.20
C ALA A 514 -117.83 20.44 93.42
N ARG A 515 -118.44 21.64 93.57
CA ARG A 515 -119.58 21.86 94.48
C ARG A 515 -120.87 21.21 93.99
N HIS A 516 -121.02 20.94 92.68
CA HIS A 516 -122.10 20.13 92.12
C HIS A 516 -121.73 18.62 92.16
N ASP A 517 -120.60 18.22 91.55
CA ASP A 517 -120.31 16.80 91.28
C ASP A 517 -120.07 15.92 92.53
N GLY A 518 -119.74 16.54 93.68
CA GLY A 518 -119.65 15.85 94.96
C GLY A 518 -120.97 15.22 95.45
N GLU A 519 -122.09 15.56 94.80
CA GLU A 519 -123.42 15.00 95.05
C GLU A 519 -123.65 13.68 94.29
N GLU A 520 -123.14 13.52 93.06
CA GLU A 520 -123.49 12.38 92.19
C GLU A 520 -122.63 11.11 92.44
N LEU A 521 -121.33 11.26 92.65
CA LEU A 521 -120.38 10.13 92.64
C LEU A 521 -120.52 9.13 93.81
N ARG A 522 -121.37 9.44 94.80
CA ARG A 522 -121.73 8.50 95.88
C ARG A 522 -122.56 7.31 95.39
N SER A 523 -123.09 7.36 94.16
CA SER A 523 -124.17 6.49 93.71
C SER A 523 -123.74 5.18 93.02
N LYS A 524 -122.50 5.01 92.54
CA LYS A 524 -122.21 4.07 91.43
C LYS A 524 -121.07 3.05 91.60
N ASN A 525 -120.37 3.00 92.74
CA ASN A 525 -119.09 2.26 92.83
C ASN A 525 -119.18 0.95 93.67
N GLN A 526 -119.63 -0.17 93.05
CA GLN A 526 -119.86 -1.44 93.79
C GLN A 526 -119.61 -2.80 93.06
N THR A 527 -118.97 -2.92 91.86
CA THR A 527 -118.98 -4.22 91.07
C THR A 527 -117.80 -4.66 90.09
N LEU A 528 -116.81 -5.51 90.53
CA LEU A 528 -116.23 -6.85 90.00
C LEU A 528 -115.17 -7.10 88.78
N GLU A 529 -114.28 -8.19 88.78
CA GLU A 529 -113.02 -8.56 87.91
C GLU A 529 -112.74 -10.12 87.49
N ILE A 530 -111.64 -10.87 86.98
CA ILE A 530 -110.15 -10.83 86.50
C ILE A 530 -109.47 -12.22 85.87
N GLN A 531 -108.22 -12.27 85.24
CA GLN A 531 -107.09 -13.37 85.06
C GLN A 531 -106.67 -14.27 83.76
N LEU A 532 -105.45 -14.97 83.65
CA LEU A 532 -104.74 -15.64 82.43
C LEU A 532 -103.40 -16.59 82.59
N ARG A 533 -102.90 -17.56 81.68
CA ARG A 533 -101.47 -18.22 81.41
C ARG A 533 -101.34 -19.60 80.54
N GLU A 534 -100.28 -20.42 80.05
CA GLU A 534 -98.73 -20.63 79.81
C GLU A 534 -98.15 -21.68 78.67
N ARG A 535 -97.13 -22.66 78.81
CA ARG A 535 -96.10 -23.19 77.72
C ARG A 535 -95.61 -24.73 77.31
N PRO A 536 -94.32 -25.34 77.37
CA PRO A 536 -93.50 -25.97 76.19
C PRO A 536 -92.75 -27.47 76.15
N PRO A 537 -91.46 -27.86 75.69
CA PRO A 537 -90.96 -29.14 74.90
C PRO A 537 -89.73 -30.07 75.46
N VAL A 538 -88.82 -31.00 74.93
CA VAL A 538 -88.07 -31.63 73.68
C VAL A 538 -87.51 -33.16 73.93
N THR A 539 -86.58 -34.09 73.39
CA THR A 539 -85.39 -34.45 72.41
C THR A 539 -85.17 -36.07 72.19
N ILE A 540 -84.16 -36.95 71.72
CA ILE A 540 -82.71 -37.16 71.15
C ILE A 540 -82.36 -38.63 70.47
N ILE A 541 -81.08 -39.17 70.17
CA ILE A 541 -80.67 -40.34 69.19
C ILE A 541 -79.62 -41.61 69.42
N PRO A 542 -78.46 -42.00 68.70
CA PRO A 542 -78.08 -43.41 68.11
C PRO A 542 -76.59 -44.13 68.17
N SER A 543 -76.28 -45.42 67.67
CA SER A 543 -74.89 -46.16 67.49
C SER A 543 -74.73 -47.65 66.80
N ASN A 544 -73.47 -48.25 66.54
CA ASN A 544 -72.95 -49.74 66.42
C ASN A 544 -72.07 -50.42 65.19
N LEU A 545 -71.37 -51.64 65.32
CA LEU A 545 -70.39 -52.41 64.36
C LEU A 545 -70.05 -53.97 64.67
N SER A 546 -69.58 -54.92 63.75
CA SER A 546 -68.65 -56.19 63.93
C SER A 546 -68.70 -57.49 62.96
N PRO A 547 -67.61 -58.34 62.72
CA PRO A 547 -67.54 -59.68 61.92
C PRO A 547 -66.52 -60.88 62.31
N ASP A 548 -66.49 -62.14 61.70
CA ASP A 548 -65.39 -63.24 61.77
C ASP A 548 -65.40 -64.53 60.78
N ASP A 549 -64.44 -65.51 60.82
CA ASP A 549 -64.09 -66.58 59.74
C ASP A 549 -63.77 -68.10 60.14
N ILE A 550 -63.88 -69.07 59.18
CA ILE A 550 -63.41 -70.51 59.22
C ILE A 550 -62.88 -71.11 57.86
N ARG A 551 -62.97 -70.43 56.71
CA ARG A 551 -63.06 -71.04 55.35
C ARG A 551 -61.76 -71.68 54.76
N ALA A 552 -60.64 -71.62 55.47
CA ALA A 552 -59.32 -71.42 54.85
C ALA A 552 -58.64 -72.60 54.12
N GLU A 553 -58.93 -73.88 54.39
CA GLU A 553 -58.00 -74.96 53.99
C GLU A 553 -58.21 -75.55 52.59
N HIS A 554 -59.45 -75.69 52.11
CA HIS A 554 -59.72 -75.98 50.69
C HIS A 554 -59.25 -74.84 49.78
N GLU A 555 -59.25 -73.60 50.29
CA GLU A 555 -58.72 -72.44 49.58
C GLU A 555 -57.18 -72.48 49.49
N ARG A 556 -56.45 -73.16 50.39
CA ARG A 556 -54.98 -73.35 50.25
C ARG A 556 -54.61 -74.23 49.06
N LEU A 557 -55.26 -75.38 48.87
CA LEU A 557 -54.98 -76.25 47.72
C LEU A 557 -55.40 -75.61 46.39
N LEU A 558 -56.55 -74.93 46.34
CA LEU A 558 -56.96 -74.15 45.18
C LEU A 558 -55.99 -73.00 44.89
N THR A 559 -55.55 -72.25 45.90
CA THR A 559 -54.60 -71.14 45.68
C THR A 559 -53.22 -71.62 45.22
N LEU A 560 -52.73 -72.79 45.65
CA LEU A 560 -51.47 -73.35 45.14
C LEU A 560 -51.56 -73.70 43.64
N LEU A 561 -52.62 -74.41 43.21
CA LEU A 561 -52.81 -74.76 41.80
C LEU A 561 -53.15 -73.52 40.94
N LEU A 562 -53.97 -72.59 41.43
CA LEU A 562 -54.25 -71.31 40.74
C LEU A 562 -53.01 -70.43 40.62
N ARG A 563 -52.12 -70.41 41.63
CA ARG A 563 -50.85 -69.67 41.59
C ARG A 563 -49.89 -70.19 40.51
N LEU A 564 -49.97 -71.47 40.17
CA LEU A 564 -49.19 -72.07 39.08
C LEU A 564 -49.87 -71.89 37.72
N TRP A 565 -51.19 -72.01 37.66
CA TRP A 565 -51.97 -71.67 36.47
C TRP A 565 -51.79 -70.19 36.08
N GLY A 566 -51.59 -69.31 37.06
CA GLY A 566 -51.24 -67.90 36.87
C GLY A 566 -49.75 -67.62 36.58
N SER A 567 -48.85 -68.60 36.78
CA SER A 567 -47.41 -68.47 36.41
C SER A 567 -47.12 -68.96 34.99
N LEU A 568 -47.98 -69.82 34.46
CA LEU A 568 -47.95 -70.28 33.07
C LEU A 568 -48.45 -69.17 32.13
N PRO A 569 -47.73 -68.84 31.03
CA PRO A 569 -48.23 -67.89 30.04
C PRO A 569 -49.58 -68.35 29.47
N SER A 570 -50.57 -67.45 29.50
CA SER A 570 -51.93 -67.67 28.98
C SER A 570 -51.92 -68.20 27.55
N ALA A 571 -52.93 -69.00 27.19
CA ALA A 571 -53.07 -69.59 25.85
C ALA A 571 -52.97 -68.54 24.73
N GLU A 572 -53.52 -67.35 24.94
CA GLU A 572 -53.46 -66.23 23.99
C GLU A 572 -52.03 -65.69 23.77
N ALA A 573 -51.19 -65.71 24.82
CA ALA A 573 -49.79 -65.28 24.72
C ALA A 573 -48.96 -66.26 23.87
N ARG A 574 -49.23 -67.57 24.00
CA ARG A 574 -48.61 -68.60 23.17
C ARG A 574 -49.08 -68.50 21.70
N ALA A 575 -50.37 -68.25 21.49
CA ALA A 575 -50.97 -68.07 20.18
C ALA A 575 -50.45 -66.83 19.42
N LYS A 576 -49.90 -65.82 20.11
CA LYS A 576 -49.28 -64.62 19.49
C LYS A 576 -47.80 -64.79 19.13
N VAL A 577 -47.14 -65.83 19.64
CA VAL A 577 -45.75 -66.20 19.27
C VAL A 577 -45.74 -67.25 18.15
N GLY A 578 -46.74 -68.12 18.10
CA GLY A 578 -47.00 -68.98 16.94
C GLY A 578 -47.56 -68.22 15.73
N ILE A 579 -47.39 -68.80 14.54
CA ILE A 579 -48.04 -68.41 13.28
C ILE A 579 -47.68 -66.99 12.77
N LYS A 580 -46.45 -66.84 12.26
CA LYS A 580 -46.17 -65.99 11.08
C LYS A 580 -45.34 -66.76 10.04
N SER A 581 -45.96 -67.78 9.43
CA SER A 581 -45.43 -68.43 8.22
C SER A 581 -45.49 -67.45 7.05
N ASN A 582 -44.39 -66.76 6.76
CA ASN A 582 -44.33 -65.81 5.64
C ASN A 582 -44.25 -66.57 4.30
N PRO A 583 -45.21 -66.41 3.37
CA PRO A 583 -45.13 -67.04 2.05
C PRO A 583 -44.07 -66.35 1.18
N ASN A 584 -43.30 -67.16 0.44
CA ASN A 584 -42.19 -66.74 -0.42
C ASN A 584 -42.64 -65.94 -1.66
N PRO A 585 -42.12 -64.71 -1.89
CA PRO A 585 -42.15 -64.05 -3.19
C PRO A 585 -40.75 -64.02 -3.85
N LYS A 586 -40.54 -64.98 -4.75
CA LYS A 586 -39.67 -64.98 -5.96
C LYS A 586 -38.50 -63.97 -6.03
N SER A 587 -37.29 -64.51 -6.17
CA SER A 587 -36.10 -63.78 -6.64
C SER A 587 -36.25 -63.22 -8.06
N PRO A 588 -35.40 -62.23 -8.42
CA PRO A 588 -34.49 -62.52 -9.54
C PRO A 588 -33.06 -61.91 -9.45
N LYS A 589 -32.07 -62.73 -9.86
CA LYS A 589 -30.82 -62.39 -10.60
C LYS A 589 -29.72 -61.48 -9.96
N SER A 590 -28.53 -62.08 -9.79
CA SER A 590 -27.15 -61.54 -9.92
C SER A 590 -26.69 -60.32 -9.08
N ALA A 591 -25.42 -60.24 -8.62
CA ALA A 591 -24.22 -61.04 -8.91
C ALA A 591 -23.29 -61.23 -7.69
N ARG A 592 -22.33 -62.17 -7.83
CA ARG A 592 -21.16 -62.45 -6.96
C ARG A 592 -19.97 -61.55 -7.41
N PRO A 593 -18.92 -61.27 -6.58
CA PRO A 593 -17.97 -62.29 -6.08
C PRO A 593 -17.46 -62.11 -4.62
N VAL A 594 -17.69 -63.06 -3.69
CA VAL A 594 -16.72 -64.01 -3.05
C VAL A 594 -15.63 -63.42 -2.07
N PRO A 595 -14.85 -64.20 -1.25
CA PRO A 595 -14.64 -63.88 0.19
C PRO A 595 -13.12 -63.89 0.54
N PRO A 596 -12.59 -64.36 1.70
CA PRO A 596 -13.16 -64.64 3.02
C PRO A 596 -12.35 -64.08 4.22
N ARG A 597 -12.91 -64.23 5.44
CA ARG A 597 -12.16 -64.84 6.55
C ARG A 597 -13.08 -65.44 7.61
N THR A 598 -12.96 -66.74 7.84
CA THR A 598 -13.57 -67.48 8.94
C THR A 598 -12.65 -67.46 10.15
N SER A 599 -13.19 -67.13 11.32
CA SER A 599 -12.64 -67.58 12.61
C SER A 599 -13.56 -68.66 13.16
N SER A 600 -13.41 -69.88 12.65
CA SER A 600 -14.00 -71.06 13.28
C SER A 600 -13.47 -71.15 14.72
N LEU A 601 -14.32 -71.55 15.66
CA LEU A 601 -13.87 -72.05 16.97
C LEU A 601 -12.83 -73.15 16.73
N SER A 602 -11.79 -73.21 17.57
CA SER A 602 -10.66 -74.07 17.27
C SER A 602 -11.06 -75.55 17.39
N ASP A 603 -10.38 -76.42 16.66
CA ASP A 603 -10.54 -77.87 16.84
C ASP A 603 -10.13 -78.32 18.26
N MET A 604 -9.38 -77.48 18.99
CA MET A 604 -9.11 -77.63 20.42
C MET A 604 -10.38 -77.39 21.25
N ASP A 605 -11.14 -76.33 20.97
CA ASP A 605 -12.40 -76.01 21.65
C ASP A 605 -13.49 -77.04 21.32
N VAL A 606 -13.55 -77.51 20.08
CA VAL A 606 -14.49 -78.56 19.66
C VAL A 606 -14.13 -79.91 20.32
N ARG A 607 -12.84 -80.25 20.47
CA ARG A 607 -12.41 -81.42 21.24
C ARG A 607 -12.63 -81.26 22.75
N ALA A 608 -12.48 -80.05 23.30
CA ALA A 608 -12.78 -79.78 24.72
C ALA A 608 -14.29 -79.88 25.00
N LEU A 609 -15.13 -79.28 24.14
CA LEU A 609 -16.59 -79.39 24.23
C LEU A 609 -17.07 -80.83 23.99
N LYS A 610 -16.44 -81.58 23.07
CA LYS A 610 -16.70 -83.03 22.92
C LYS A 610 -16.26 -83.79 24.16
N SER A 611 -15.10 -83.50 24.74
CA SER A 611 -14.63 -84.11 26.00
C SER A 611 -15.54 -83.81 27.21
N LEU A 612 -16.40 -82.80 27.13
CA LEU A 612 -17.42 -82.45 28.13
C LEU A 612 -18.82 -83.06 27.84
N TYR A 613 -18.99 -83.69 26.67
CA TYR A 613 -20.24 -84.35 26.23
C TYR A 613 -20.07 -85.85 25.88
N ASP A 614 -18.83 -86.33 25.83
CA ASP A 614 -18.41 -87.69 25.47
C ASP A 614 -17.83 -88.44 26.69
N THR A 615 -17.94 -87.84 27.89
CA THR A 615 -18.06 -88.61 29.12
C THR A 615 -19.36 -89.39 29.07
N PRO A 616 -19.36 -90.72 29.32
CA PRO A 616 -20.60 -91.47 29.33
C PRO A 616 -21.51 -90.90 30.41
N THR A 617 -22.78 -90.73 30.04
CA THR A 617 -23.86 -90.20 30.88
C THR A 617 -23.65 -90.46 32.37
N PRO A 618 -23.54 -89.43 33.23
CA PRO A 618 -23.95 -89.60 34.61
C PRO A 618 -25.43 -89.99 34.53
N SER A 619 -25.68 -91.27 34.78
CA SER A 619 -27.01 -91.84 34.74
C SER A 619 -27.95 -90.98 35.57
N TYR A 620 -29.17 -90.77 35.07
CA TYR A 620 -30.30 -90.51 35.96
C TYR A 620 -30.17 -91.43 37.19
N PRO A 621 -30.48 -90.95 38.41
CA PRO A 621 -30.93 -91.86 39.44
C PRO A 621 -32.23 -92.49 38.95
N ALA A 622 -32.09 -93.59 38.19
CA ALA A 622 -33.13 -94.55 37.92
C ALA A 622 -33.36 -95.37 39.22
N THR A 623 -33.67 -94.65 40.29
CA THR A 623 -34.25 -95.18 41.52
C THR A 623 -35.62 -95.70 41.11
N SER A 624 -35.65 -96.98 40.77
CA SER A 624 -36.83 -97.69 40.30
C SER A 624 -37.75 -98.01 41.47
N VAL A 625 -38.35 -96.96 42.01
CA VAL A 625 -39.50 -97.03 42.92
C VAL A 625 -40.66 -96.36 42.19
N ALA A 626 -41.81 -97.04 42.15
CA ALA A 626 -43.06 -96.44 41.71
C ALA A 626 -43.60 -95.55 42.83
N GLU A 627 -42.98 -94.39 43.04
CA GLU A 627 -43.53 -93.36 43.91
C GLU A 627 -44.79 -92.78 43.24
N GLU A 628 -45.83 -92.61 44.05
CA GLU A 628 -47.15 -92.22 43.57
C GLU A 628 -47.13 -90.83 42.92
N PHE A 629 -48.07 -90.55 42.01
CA PHE A 629 -48.20 -89.24 41.38
C PHE A 629 -48.68 -88.20 42.41
N THR A 630 -47.75 -87.66 43.20
CA THR A 630 -48.01 -86.52 44.07
C THR A 630 -48.09 -85.25 43.22
N VAL A 631 -49.07 -84.41 43.53
CA VAL A 631 -49.28 -83.15 42.82
C VAL A 631 -48.05 -82.26 42.97
N ASP A 632 -47.42 -82.24 44.15
CA ASP A 632 -46.24 -81.42 44.43
C ASP A 632 -45.00 -81.83 43.61
N ALA A 633 -44.71 -83.12 43.44
CA ALA A 633 -43.59 -83.56 42.60
C ALA A 633 -43.84 -83.38 41.09
N PHE A 634 -45.09 -83.15 40.66
CA PHE A 634 -45.38 -82.66 39.30
C PHE A 634 -45.19 -81.14 39.22
N ILE A 635 -45.69 -80.41 40.22
CA ILE A 635 -45.53 -78.97 40.38
C ILE A 635 -44.05 -78.55 40.33
N GLU A 636 -43.17 -79.20 41.10
CA GLU A 636 -41.74 -78.89 41.14
C GLU A 636 -41.05 -79.05 39.78
N ARG A 637 -41.38 -80.12 39.02
CA ARG A 637 -40.83 -80.33 37.68
C ARG A 637 -41.33 -79.29 36.67
N VAL A 638 -42.58 -78.84 36.77
CA VAL A 638 -43.12 -77.73 35.96
C VAL A 638 -42.46 -76.40 36.36
N GLN A 639 -42.24 -76.14 37.65
CA GLN A 639 -41.52 -74.95 38.12
C GLN A 639 -40.05 -74.94 37.65
N ALA A 640 -39.36 -76.09 37.71
CA ALA A 640 -37.99 -76.22 37.23
C ALA A 640 -37.89 -75.91 35.73
N LEU A 641 -38.74 -76.52 34.91
CA LEU A 641 -38.79 -76.25 33.45
C LEU A 641 -39.10 -74.78 33.15
N LEU A 642 -40.05 -74.16 33.87
CA LEU A 642 -40.33 -72.73 33.74
C LEU A 642 -39.15 -71.84 34.19
N SER A 643 -38.32 -72.30 35.13
CA SER A 643 -37.11 -71.59 35.56
C SER A 643 -35.98 -71.69 34.52
N ASP A 644 -35.84 -72.83 33.85
CA ASP A 644 -34.89 -73.03 32.74
C ASP A 644 -35.32 -72.25 31.49
N ASP A 645 -36.60 -72.29 31.11
CA ASP A 645 -37.17 -71.47 30.04
C ASP A 645 -36.96 -69.98 30.33
N ARG A 646 -37.18 -69.55 31.58
CA ARG A 646 -36.89 -68.18 32.01
C ARG A 646 -35.40 -67.85 31.90
N ALA A 647 -34.50 -68.73 32.34
CA ALA A 647 -33.06 -68.53 32.24
C ALA A 647 -32.60 -68.47 30.76
N LEU A 648 -33.20 -69.26 29.87
CA LEU A 648 -32.97 -69.23 28.43
C LEU A 648 -33.48 -67.93 27.80
N VAL A 649 -34.70 -67.50 28.12
CA VAL A 649 -35.27 -66.22 27.67
C VAL A 649 -34.44 -65.04 28.18
N GLU A 650 -34.00 -65.04 29.45
CA GLU A 650 -33.12 -63.99 29.96
C GLU A 650 -31.73 -64.02 29.28
N ARG A 651 -31.16 -65.19 28.96
CA ARG A 651 -29.93 -65.28 28.15
C ARG A 651 -30.14 -64.73 26.73
N LEU A 652 -31.28 -65.01 26.11
CA LEU A 652 -31.62 -64.51 24.77
C LEU A 652 -31.85 -62.99 24.77
N ILE A 653 -32.49 -62.44 25.80
CA ILE A 653 -32.66 -61.00 26.01
C ILE A 653 -31.29 -60.34 26.23
N ARG A 654 -30.43 -60.90 27.09
CA ARG A 654 -29.06 -60.40 27.31
C ARG A 654 -28.23 -60.46 26.03
N PHE A 655 -28.38 -61.51 25.21
CA PHE A 655 -27.73 -61.63 23.91
C PHE A 655 -28.21 -60.55 22.93
N ALA A 656 -29.53 -60.35 22.79
CA ALA A 656 -30.11 -59.30 21.96
C ALA A 656 -29.63 -57.90 22.40
N GLN A 657 -29.69 -57.60 23.71
CA GLN A 657 -29.17 -56.36 24.28
C GLN A 657 -27.68 -56.16 24.01
N SER A 658 -26.86 -57.20 24.15
CA SER A 658 -25.42 -57.12 23.85
C SER A 658 -25.15 -56.92 22.35
N HIS A 659 -25.96 -57.51 21.48
CA HIS A 659 -25.88 -57.34 20.04
C HIS A 659 -26.29 -55.92 19.62
N ASP A 660 -27.36 -55.37 20.21
CA ASP A 660 -27.78 -53.99 19.95
C ASP A 660 -26.79 -52.95 20.52
N LEU A 661 -26.16 -53.24 21.66
CA LEU A 661 -25.04 -52.44 22.18
C LEU A 661 -23.81 -52.51 21.26
N LEU A 662 -23.45 -53.69 20.75
CA LEU A 662 -22.36 -53.85 19.78
C LEU A 662 -22.67 -53.15 18.45
N LYS A 663 -23.91 -53.22 17.97
CA LYS A 663 -24.38 -52.48 16.79
C LYS A 663 -24.30 -50.97 17.02
N SER A 664 -24.79 -50.47 18.15
CA SER A 664 -24.71 -49.05 18.51
C SER A 664 -23.26 -48.57 18.72
N ASN A 665 -22.36 -49.44 19.17
CA ASN A 665 -20.93 -49.17 19.25
C ASN A 665 -20.30 -49.10 17.85
N ALA A 666 -20.57 -50.08 16.99
CA ALA A 666 -20.11 -50.08 15.60
C ALA A 666 -20.61 -48.87 14.80
N GLU A 667 -21.88 -48.47 14.97
CA GLU A 667 -22.43 -47.25 14.38
C GLU A 667 -21.72 -45.98 14.90
N ARG A 668 -21.36 -45.91 16.20
CA ARG A 668 -20.57 -44.80 16.75
C ARG A 668 -19.14 -44.79 16.21
N ALA A 669 -18.48 -45.95 16.15
CA ALA A 669 -17.15 -46.09 15.57
C ALA A 669 -17.12 -45.70 14.09
N GLN A 670 -18.17 -46.06 13.32
CA GLN A 670 -18.34 -45.64 11.94
C GLN A 670 -18.54 -44.12 11.82
N ARG A 671 -19.35 -43.49 12.69
CA ARG A 671 -19.53 -42.03 12.70
C ARG A 671 -18.23 -41.31 13.05
N LEU A 672 -17.51 -41.74 14.09
CA LEU A 672 -16.20 -41.19 14.44
C LEU A 672 -15.16 -41.36 13.30
N ALA A 673 -15.19 -42.48 12.57
CA ALA A 673 -14.36 -42.67 11.38
C ALA A 673 -14.76 -41.70 10.25
N GLN A 674 -16.05 -41.50 10.01
CA GLN A 674 -16.55 -40.52 9.04
C GLN A 674 -16.18 -39.08 9.43
N GLU A 675 -16.43 -38.68 10.68
CA GLU A 675 -16.08 -37.37 11.24
C GLU A 675 -14.57 -37.11 11.15
N SER A 676 -13.73 -38.10 11.50
CA SER A 676 -12.26 -37.98 11.35
C SER A 676 -11.81 -37.89 9.88
N SER A 677 -12.49 -38.55 8.94
CA SER A 677 -12.20 -38.42 7.50
C SER A 677 -12.57 -37.05 6.95
N VAL A 678 -13.70 -36.47 7.38
CA VAL A 678 -14.10 -35.10 7.04
C VAL A 678 -13.13 -34.10 7.68
N GLY A 679 -12.71 -34.34 8.92
CA GLY A 679 -11.65 -33.58 9.58
C GLY A 679 -10.36 -33.58 8.76
N LEU A 680 -9.86 -34.76 8.38
CA LEU A 680 -8.66 -34.92 7.55
C LEU A 680 -8.80 -34.25 6.18
N GLU A 681 -9.96 -34.34 5.53
CA GLU A 681 -10.23 -33.58 4.31
C GLU A 681 -10.16 -32.07 4.52
N THR A 682 -10.71 -31.54 5.62
CA THR A 682 -10.62 -30.10 5.92
C THR A 682 -9.18 -29.66 6.20
N TYR A 683 -8.39 -30.45 6.91
CA TYR A 683 -6.96 -30.18 7.08
C TYR A 683 -6.19 -30.26 5.76
N GLN A 684 -6.48 -31.24 4.89
CA GLN A 684 -5.85 -31.34 3.57
C GLN A 684 -6.20 -30.14 2.67
N LYS A 685 -7.45 -29.67 2.72
CA LYS A 685 -7.89 -28.45 2.03
C LYS A 685 -7.21 -27.21 2.62
N GLN A 686 -7.10 -27.09 3.95
CA GLN A 686 -6.35 -26.01 4.59
C GLN A 686 -4.89 -25.99 4.15
N VAL A 687 -4.19 -27.14 4.20
CA VAL A 687 -2.80 -27.29 3.74
C VAL A 687 -2.65 -26.85 2.29
N ARG A 688 -3.49 -27.33 1.36
CA ARG A 688 -3.47 -26.85 -0.04
C ARG A 688 -3.62 -25.33 -0.15
N THR A 689 -4.60 -24.73 0.53
CA THR A 689 -4.74 -23.27 0.48
C THR A 689 -3.59 -22.52 1.17
N LEU A 690 -2.79 -23.16 2.03
CA LEU A 690 -1.56 -22.58 2.56
C LEU A 690 -0.39 -22.74 1.56
N GLU A 691 -0.28 -23.88 0.89
CA GLU A 691 0.67 -24.14 -0.20
C GLU A 691 0.44 -23.15 -1.37
N GLU A 692 -0.80 -23.01 -1.84
CA GLU A 692 -1.22 -22.06 -2.88
C GLU A 692 -0.93 -20.60 -2.51
N ARG A 693 -1.16 -20.23 -1.24
CA ARG A 693 -0.81 -18.89 -0.73
C ARG A 693 0.71 -18.70 -0.66
N ASN A 694 1.46 -19.75 -0.29
CA ASN A 694 2.92 -19.69 -0.22
C ASN A 694 3.52 -19.56 -1.62
N SER A 695 3.09 -20.36 -2.61
CA SER A 695 3.54 -20.22 -4.00
C SER A 695 3.16 -18.85 -4.59
N ALA A 696 1.97 -18.31 -4.27
CA ALA A 696 1.58 -16.97 -4.71
C ALA A 696 2.41 -15.85 -4.03
N LEU A 697 2.92 -16.07 -2.81
CA LEU A 697 3.87 -15.17 -2.17
C LEU A 697 5.27 -15.29 -2.78
N SER A 698 5.76 -16.50 -3.06
CA SER A 698 7.05 -16.71 -3.75
C SER A 698 7.07 -16.11 -5.15
N ILE A 699 5.98 -16.23 -5.92
CA ILE A 699 5.84 -15.58 -7.24
C ILE A 699 5.87 -14.05 -7.10
N ARG A 700 5.18 -13.48 -6.10
CA ARG A 700 5.23 -12.04 -5.83
C ARG A 700 6.62 -11.59 -5.36
N GLN A 701 7.33 -12.41 -4.59
CA GLN A 701 8.69 -12.13 -4.15
C GLN A 701 9.67 -12.12 -5.34
N ALA A 702 9.54 -13.06 -6.27
CA ALA A 702 10.33 -13.07 -7.51
C ALA A 702 10.09 -11.79 -8.32
N ALA A 703 8.83 -11.45 -8.60
CA ALA A 703 8.49 -10.23 -9.33
C ALA A 703 9.02 -8.95 -8.65
N LEU A 704 8.96 -8.85 -7.31
CA LEU A 704 9.54 -7.71 -6.58
C LEU A 704 11.08 -7.66 -6.62
N LEU A 705 11.77 -8.79 -6.80
CA LEU A 705 13.21 -8.82 -7.02
C LEU A 705 13.54 -8.41 -8.46
N ASP A 706 12.75 -8.86 -9.44
CA ASP A 706 12.87 -8.44 -10.84
C ASP A 706 12.60 -6.92 -10.99
N ASP A 707 11.62 -6.37 -10.25
CA ASP A 707 11.34 -4.93 -10.17
C ASP A 707 12.52 -4.15 -9.53
N ILE A 708 13.15 -4.71 -8.48
CA ILE A 708 14.34 -4.10 -7.85
C ILE A 708 15.51 -4.06 -8.83
N HIS A 709 15.84 -5.16 -9.52
CA HIS A 709 16.92 -5.18 -10.49
C HIS A 709 16.69 -4.17 -11.63
N GLN A 710 15.46 -4.01 -12.12
CA GLN A 710 15.13 -2.99 -13.14
C GLN A 710 15.32 -1.55 -12.62
N LEU A 711 15.06 -1.30 -11.33
CA LEU A 711 15.32 0.00 -10.70
C LEU A 711 16.82 0.23 -10.45
N GLU A 712 17.58 -0.82 -10.14
CA GLU A 712 19.04 -0.77 -10.01
C GLU A 712 19.71 -0.50 -11.37
N GLU A 713 19.33 -1.23 -12.43
CA GLU A 713 19.78 -0.97 -13.82
C GLU A 713 19.41 0.45 -14.27
N GLY A 714 18.18 0.91 -13.98
CA GLY A 714 17.74 2.27 -14.28
C GLY A 714 18.51 3.36 -13.52
N LEU A 715 18.89 3.09 -12.27
CA LEU A 715 19.72 3.99 -11.45
C LEU A 715 21.16 4.04 -11.98
N GLU A 716 21.76 2.90 -12.32
CA GLU A 716 23.09 2.84 -12.93
C GLU A 716 23.15 3.60 -14.26
N LEU A 717 22.16 3.42 -15.14
CA LEU A 717 22.05 4.16 -16.40
C LEU A 717 21.88 5.67 -16.15
N SER A 718 21.06 6.08 -15.19
CA SER A 718 20.89 7.49 -14.83
C SER A 718 22.18 8.08 -14.22
N MET A 719 22.95 7.31 -13.46
CA MET A 719 24.24 7.73 -12.92
C MET A 719 25.30 7.87 -14.02
N GLN A 720 25.33 6.95 -15.00
CA GLN A 720 26.22 7.04 -16.17
C GLN A 720 25.90 8.28 -17.02
N GLN A 721 24.62 8.52 -17.33
CA GLN A 721 24.17 9.72 -18.06
C GLN A 721 24.52 11.01 -17.30
N LYS A 722 24.37 11.02 -15.96
CA LYS A 722 24.79 12.16 -15.13
C LYS A 722 26.30 12.40 -15.22
N GLN A 723 27.12 11.35 -15.13
CA GLN A 723 28.58 11.47 -15.26
C GLN A 723 29.00 11.96 -16.66
N GLU A 724 28.34 11.49 -17.72
CA GLU A 724 28.60 11.95 -19.09
C GLU A 724 28.27 13.45 -19.24
N LEU A 725 27.13 13.91 -18.72
CA LEU A 725 26.75 15.33 -18.72
C LEU A 725 27.70 16.18 -17.86
N GLU A 726 28.20 15.66 -16.74
CA GLU A 726 29.19 16.35 -15.90
C GLU A 726 30.55 16.47 -16.61
N VAL A 727 30.96 15.47 -17.41
CA VAL A 727 32.15 15.55 -18.27
C VAL A 727 31.95 16.56 -19.39
N GLN A 728 30.84 16.48 -20.14
CA GLN A 728 30.52 17.44 -21.22
C GLN A 728 30.45 18.89 -20.71
N ALA A 729 29.92 19.12 -19.50
CA ALA A 729 29.90 20.43 -18.86
C ALA A 729 31.31 20.91 -18.44
N ALA A 730 32.18 20.00 -17.99
CA ALA A 730 33.58 20.30 -17.67
C ALA A 730 34.41 20.63 -18.93
N GLU A 731 34.20 19.90 -20.03
CA GLU A 731 34.80 20.18 -21.34
C GLU A 731 34.36 21.56 -21.86
N GLN A 732 33.06 21.88 -21.80
CA GLN A 732 32.55 23.20 -22.16
C GLN A 732 33.16 24.30 -21.28
N ALA A 733 33.28 24.09 -19.97
CA ALA A 733 33.93 25.04 -19.08
C ALA A 733 35.41 25.29 -19.43
N GLN A 734 36.15 24.24 -19.82
CA GLN A 734 37.53 24.38 -20.30
C GLN A 734 37.62 25.19 -21.59
N THR A 735 36.78 24.91 -22.59
CA THR A 735 36.78 25.70 -23.85
C THR A 735 36.43 27.17 -23.61
N LEU A 736 35.58 27.48 -22.62
CA LEU A 736 35.28 28.86 -22.23
C LEU A 736 36.44 29.53 -21.49
N GLU A 737 37.21 28.80 -20.67
CA GLU A 737 38.43 29.31 -20.03
C GLU A 737 39.53 29.57 -21.08
N GLU A 738 39.75 28.65 -22.03
CA GLU A 738 40.67 28.84 -23.16
C GLU A 738 40.31 30.05 -24.05
N LEU A 739 39.01 30.20 -24.38
CA LEU A 739 38.53 31.35 -25.16
C LEU A 739 38.63 32.66 -24.36
N GLN A 740 38.39 32.63 -23.06
CA GLN A 740 38.55 33.79 -22.19
C GLN A 740 40.03 34.19 -22.08
N ASP A 741 40.96 33.24 -21.96
CA ASP A 741 42.39 33.54 -21.92
C ASP A 741 42.96 33.99 -23.27
N ALA A 742 42.47 33.44 -24.38
CA ALA A 742 42.75 33.98 -25.72
C ALA A 742 42.26 35.44 -25.85
N ASN A 743 41.06 35.75 -25.33
CA ASN A 743 40.51 37.11 -25.33
C ASN A 743 41.26 38.05 -24.37
N ASN A 744 41.66 37.57 -23.18
CA ASN A 744 42.53 38.28 -22.24
C ASN A 744 43.88 38.62 -22.90
N HIS A 745 44.49 37.65 -23.59
CA HIS A 745 45.77 37.82 -24.28
C HIS A 745 45.68 38.78 -25.48
N LEU A 746 44.62 38.67 -26.29
CA LEU A 746 44.34 39.62 -27.38
C LEU A 746 44.09 41.04 -26.84
N SER A 747 43.36 41.17 -25.74
CA SER A 747 43.12 42.46 -25.07
C SER A 747 44.40 43.06 -24.49
N ALA A 748 45.25 42.25 -23.83
CA ALA A 748 46.56 42.68 -23.36
C ALA A 748 47.49 43.08 -24.52
N ARG A 749 47.47 42.34 -25.64
CA ARG A 749 48.21 42.68 -26.86
C ARG A 749 47.70 43.96 -27.52
N ALA A 750 46.39 44.20 -27.52
CA ALA A 750 45.81 45.45 -28.00
C ALA A 750 46.19 46.64 -27.10
N LEU A 751 46.22 46.46 -25.78
CA LEU A 751 46.66 47.49 -24.84
C LEU A 751 48.16 47.78 -24.95
N THR A 752 49.01 46.78 -25.12
CA THR A 752 50.46 46.99 -25.34
C THR A 752 50.74 47.67 -26.67
N LEU A 753 50.06 47.29 -27.76
CA LEU A 753 50.17 48.00 -29.05
C LEU A 753 49.60 49.42 -28.99
N ALA A 754 48.56 49.67 -28.20
CA ALA A 754 48.05 51.03 -27.97
C ALA A 754 48.99 51.89 -27.13
N ALA A 755 49.68 51.30 -26.14
CA ALA A 755 50.72 51.96 -25.36
C ALA A 755 51.97 52.25 -26.22
N GLU A 756 52.44 51.27 -27.00
CA GLU A 756 53.55 51.44 -27.95
C GLU A 756 53.21 52.52 -29.00
N ALA A 757 51.97 52.56 -29.52
CA ALA A 757 51.52 53.61 -30.42
C ALA A 757 51.42 55.00 -29.73
N ALA A 758 51.12 55.05 -28.44
CA ALA A 758 51.10 56.30 -27.66
C ALA A 758 52.51 56.81 -27.35
N GLU A 759 53.47 55.93 -27.06
CA GLU A 759 54.89 56.30 -26.95
C GLU A 759 55.47 56.71 -28.31
N ALA A 760 55.13 55.98 -29.39
CA ALA A 760 55.49 56.32 -30.77
C ALA A 760 54.95 57.68 -31.22
N ALA A 761 53.81 58.13 -30.68
CA ALA A 761 53.25 59.45 -30.96
C ALA A 761 54.14 60.60 -30.46
N SER A 762 55.11 60.35 -29.57
CA SER A 762 56.15 61.32 -29.19
C SER A 762 57.25 61.49 -30.24
N THR A 763 57.47 60.50 -31.12
CA THR A 763 58.53 60.50 -32.16
C THR A 763 58.02 59.97 -33.52
N PRO A 764 56.91 60.50 -34.06
CA PRO A 764 56.06 59.84 -35.08
C PRO A 764 56.66 59.69 -36.49
N SER A 765 57.92 60.08 -36.69
CA SER A 765 58.67 59.92 -37.94
C SER A 765 59.75 58.83 -37.84
N ALA A 766 60.57 58.88 -36.78
CA ALA A 766 61.66 57.92 -36.57
C ALA A 766 61.13 56.49 -36.36
N MET A 767 60.15 56.31 -35.48
CA MET A 767 59.59 54.98 -35.21
C MET A 767 58.77 54.43 -36.38
N LYS A 768 58.19 55.29 -37.24
CA LYS A 768 57.59 54.84 -38.50
C LYS A 768 58.64 54.34 -39.49
N ALA A 769 59.75 55.08 -39.66
CA ALA A 769 60.86 54.62 -40.50
C ALA A 769 61.47 53.31 -39.97
N GLU A 770 61.56 53.14 -38.64
CA GLU A 770 62.04 51.90 -38.02
C GLU A 770 61.05 50.73 -38.17
N LEU A 771 59.74 50.97 -38.02
CA LEU A 771 58.71 49.94 -38.26
C LEU A 771 58.61 49.57 -39.75
N GLU A 772 58.72 50.54 -40.67
CA GLU A 772 58.83 50.26 -42.11
C GLU A 772 60.10 49.48 -42.45
N ALA A 773 61.23 49.78 -41.80
CA ALA A 773 62.46 49.02 -41.96
C ALA A 773 62.33 47.59 -41.43
N LYS A 774 61.72 47.40 -40.25
CA LYS A 774 61.42 46.07 -39.68
C LYS A 774 60.41 45.28 -40.52
N ILE A 775 59.40 45.94 -41.09
CA ILE A 775 58.47 45.31 -42.03
C ILE A 775 59.20 44.87 -43.30
N ARG A 776 60.10 45.70 -43.85
CA ARG A 776 60.93 45.33 -45.02
C ARG A 776 61.85 44.15 -44.69
N THR A 777 62.59 44.15 -43.58
CA THR A 777 63.45 43.00 -43.24
C THR A 777 62.67 41.73 -42.89
N LEU A 778 61.45 41.85 -42.36
CA LEU A 778 60.54 40.71 -42.17
C LEU A 778 59.92 40.22 -43.51
N GLN A 779 59.73 41.11 -44.49
CA GLN A 779 59.35 40.72 -45.86
C GLN A 779 60.51 40.05 -46.58
N ASP A 780 61.71 40.65 -46.56
CA ASP A 780 62.93 40.10 -47.15
C ASP A 780 63.25 38.71 -46.59
N SER A 781 63.12 38.50 -45.26
CA SER A 781 63.34 37.19 -44.63
C SER A 781 62.19 36.20 -44.81
N LEU A 782 60.94 36.66 -44.98
CA LEU A 782 59.81 35.80 -45.37
C LEU A 782 59.98 35.31 -46.81
N ASP A 783 60.44 36.18 -47.71
CA ASP A 783 60.69 35.85 -49.11
C ASP A 783 61.96 35.00 -49.28
N GLU A 784 63.03 35.25 -48.51
CA GLU A 784 64.19 34.34 -48.44
C GLU A 784 63.82 32.95 -47.88
N ALA A 785 62.93 32.88 -46.88
CA ALA A 785 62.41 31.61 -46.36
C ALA A 785 61.46 30.89 -47.34
N ARG A 786 60.72 31.62 -48.18
CA ARG A 786 59.92 31.05 -49.29
C ARG A 786 60.82 30.49 -50.38
N ASP A 787 61.81 31.28 -50.79
CA ASP A 787 62.87 30.88 -51.72
C ASP A 787 63.56 29.60 -51.24
N GLU A 788 63.91 29.52 -49.96
CA GLU A 788 64.54 28.32 -49.39
C GLU A 788 63.57 27.14 -49.30
N LEU A 789 62.29 27.34 -48.97
CA LEU A 789 61.28 26.27 -49.04
C LEU A 789 61.09 25.75 -50.47
N ASP A 790 61.13 26.60 -51.49
CA ASP A 790 60.99 26.18 -52.89
C ASP A 790 62.30 25.60 -53.47
N ARG A 791 63.48 25.99 -52.95
CA ARG A 791 64.75 25.26 -53.15
C ARG A 791 64.69 23.87 -52.52
N ILE A 792 64.20 23.74 -51.29
CA ILE A 792 64.03 22.44 -50.61
C ILE A 792 63.03 21.57 -51.37
N ARG A 793 61.84 22.08 -51.73
CA ARG A 793 60.83 21.34 -52.51
C ARG A 793 61.34 20.91 -53.89
N SER A 794 62.09 21.76 -54.58
CA SER A 794 62.68 21.40 -55.88
C SER A 794 63.82 20.39 -55.72
N ALA A 795 64.61 20.45 -54.65
CA ALA A 795 65.59 19.42 -54.29
C ALA A 795 64.95 18.09 -53.89
N GLU A 796 63.90 18.08 -53.06
CA GLU A 796 63.09 16.90 -52.71
C GLU A 796 62.45 16.27 -53.95
N SER A 797 61.91 17.09 -54.85
CA SER A 797 61.35 16.65 -56.13
C SER A 797 62.44 16.02 -57.02
N ALA A 798 63.60 16.67 -57.14
CA ALA A 798 64.73 16.13 -57.89
C ALA A 798 65.28 14.83 -57.30
N GLN A 799 65.42 14.74 -55.97
CA GLN A 799 65.79 13.50 -55.27
C GLN A 799 64.75 12.40 -55.48
N ARG A 800 63.46 12.72 -55.44
CA ARG A 800 62.39 11.76 -55.71
C ARG A 800 62.40 11.25 -57.16
N ILE A 801 62.71 12.13 -58.12
CA ILE A 801 62.90 11.74 -59.53
C ILE A 801 64.13 10.83 -59.66
N GLN A 802 65.27 11.21 -59.07
CA GLN A 802 66.48 10.38 -59.07
C GLN A 802 66.23 8.99 -58.44
N LEU A 803 65.56 8.91 -57.30
CA LEU A 803 65.22 7.64 -56.65
C LEU A 803 64.25 6.78 -57.48
N LEU A 804 63.36 7.39 -58.27
CA LEU A 804 62.50 6.68 -59.21
C LEU A 804 63.28 6.17 -60.42
N ASP A 805 64.25 6.93 -60.94
CA ASP A 805 65.13 6.51 -62.04
C ASP A 805 66.12 5.42 -61.59
N GLU A 806 66.67 5.51 -60.38
CA GLU A 806 67.47 4.46 -59.75
C GLU A 806 66.63 3.19 -59.53
N LEU A 807 65.40 3.31 -59.03
CA LEU A 807 64.48 2.18 -58.87
C LEU A 807 64.11 1.56 -60.22
N ASN A 808 63.84 2.35 -61.25
CA ASN A 808 63.59 1.88 -62.61
C ASN A 808 64.81 1.15 -63.18
N SER A 809 66.00 1.73 -63.03
CA SER A 809 67.27 1.10 -63.42
C SER A 809 67.44 -0.27 -62.74
N MET A 810 67.33 -0.33 -61.42
CA MET A 810 67.39 -1.57 -60.64
C MET A 810 66.30 -2.59 -61.03
N GLN A 811 65.10 -2.14 -61.44
CA GLN A 811 64.06 -3.02 -61.98
C GLN A 811 64.41 -3.56 -63.37
N THR A 812 65.00 -2.75 -64.26
CA THR A 812 65.47 -3.22 -65.57
C THR A 812 66.63 -4.20 -65.45
N GLU A 813 67.58 -3.95 -64.53
CA GLU A 813 68.66 -4.90 -64.24
C GLU A 813 68.12 -6.18 -63.61
N ASN A 814 67.21 -6.12 -62.65
CA ASN A 814 66.52 -7.32 -62.13
C ASN A 814 65.77 -8.07 -63.24
N GLY A 815 65.17 -7.36 -64.20
CA GLY A 815 64.57 -7.95 -65.39
C GLY A 815 65.58 -8.67 -66.28
N ALA A 816 66.74 -8.05 -66.53
CA ALA A 816 67.85 -8.62 -67.28
C ALA A 816 68.43 -9.85 -66.58
N LEU A 817 68.73 -9.77 -65.29
CA LEU A 817 69.24 -10.88 -64.47
C LEU A 817 68.24 -12.05 -64.38
N ARG A 818 66.93 -11.76 -64.23
CA ARG A 818 65.88 -12.79 -64.30
C ARG A 818 65.82 -13.45 -65.69
N ASN A 819 66.06 -12.70 -66.76
CA ASN A 819 66.12 -13.25 -68.12
C ASN A 819 67.40 -14.07 -68.36
N GLN A 820 68.55 -13.64 -67.85
CA GLN A 820 69.79 -14.43 -67.85
C GLN A 820 69.61 -15.72 -67.06
N LEU A 821 69.03 -15.67 -65.85
CA LEU A 821 68.75 -16.86 -65.05
C LEU A 821 67.80 -17.83 -65.76
N ARG A 822 66.76 -17.34 -66.46
CA ARG A 822 65.90 -18.17 -67.32
C ARG A 822 66.66 -18.79 -68.51
N VAL A 823 67.69 -18.13 -69.03
CA VAL A 823 68.54 -18.66 -70.12
C VAL A 823 69.52 -19.71 -69.58
N GLU A 824 70.17 -19.50 -68.44
CA GLU A 824 71.04 -20.51 -67.82
C GLU A 824 70.25 -21.73 -67.33
N GLN A 825 69.05 -21.53 -66.76
CA GLN A 825 68.13 -22.64 -66.46
C GLN A 825 67.74 -23.43 -67.72
N ARG A 826 67.54 -22.77 -68.87
CA ARG A 826 67.28 -23.44 -70.16
C ARG A 826 68.51 -24.12 -70.78
N LYS A 827 69.73 -23.72 -70.40
CA LYS A 827 70.98 -24.41 -70.76
C LYS A 827 71.18 -25.66 -69.91
N ASN A 828 71.02 -25.57 -68.59
CA ASN A 828 71.19 -26.69 -67.65
C ASN A 828 70.10 -27.78 -67.73
N VAL A 829 69.14 -27.64 -68.63
CA VAL A 829 68.08 -28.63 -68.94
C VAL A 829 68.34 -29.31 -70.31
N LYS A 830 69.54 -29.11 -70.88
CA LYS A 830 70.06 -29.80 -72.08
C LYS A 830 71.36 -30.53 -71.76
#